data_AF-C0FPY7-F1
#
_entry.id   AF-C0FPY7-F1
#
_cell.length_a   1.000
_cell.length_b   1.000
_cell.length_c   1.000
_cell.angle_alpha   90.00
_cell.angle_beta   90.00
_cell.angle_gamma   90.00
#
_symmetry.space_group_name_H-M   'P 1'
#
loop_
_entity.id
_entity.type
_entity.pdbx_description
1 polymer ?
#
loop_
_entity_poly.entity_id
_entity_poly.type
_entity_poly.pdbx_seq_one_letter_code
_entity_poly.pdbx_strand_id
1 'polypeptide(L)'
;MKNVNKYERQYFMPPVCEYDWAKKDHIEKAPIWCSVDLRDGNQALIEPMSLDEKLEFFQMLVDIGFKEIEVGFPAASETEFIFMRTLIERDMIPDDVTVQVLTQAREHIIKKTFEAVKGAPHAVIHLYNSTSVAQREQVFKKSKEQIKQLAVDGAELLKKLADETEGDFSFEYSPESFHGTEVDYAVEVCNAVLDVWQPSAQNKAIINIPATVETAMPHVFATQIEYVSKNLKYRDNVVLSLHPHNDRGCGVSDAELGLLAGADRIEGTLFGNGERTGNVDIITVAMNMYSYGIDPQLDFSNMPHIREVYERLTRMQVNDRQPYAGNLVFSAFSGSHQDAIAKGMAWREEKKLNTWTVPYLPIDPVDVGRTYDSDVIRINSQSGKGGISYILKQNFSISVPEKMREEVGYAVKQVSDEEHKELSPQWVYEIFEDNYIHYTPYFQISECHFRQDDGIMAEATIQYGEKKTIVDANGNGRLDAISNTIKQYFGITYELSTYEEHALSHGSSSKAMAYVGITHDGKNYWGAGMDEDIIKASIHALVVAVNKLPEMTKDDNHQDDRLVSMLNYIQTNYQTVTLENMAEQFHLSEPYISKYIKDKSGKTFGEHVAHTRMKRAKTLLKNGNMTVENISYAVGYQNVEHFNRTFKKTFEMTPLQYRNLSRE
;
A
#
# COMPACT_ATOMS: atom_id res chain seq x y z
N MET A 1 17.17 -16.75 -28.04
CA MET A 1 18.24 -17.27 -27.16
C MET A 1 18.79 -18.57 -27.74
N LYS A 2 20.11 -18.83 -27.66
CA LYS A 2 20.75 -20.02 -28.29
C LYS A 2 20.38 -21.39 -27.66
N ASN A 3 19.64 -21.41 -26.56
CA ASN A 3 19.31 -22.64 -25.81
C ASN A 3 17.84 -23.09 -25.96
N VAL A 4 17.04 -22.47 -26.82
CA VAL A 4 15.59 -22.79 -26.94
C VAL A 4 15.33 -24.26 -27.33
N ASN A 5 16.23 -24.88 -28.09
CA ASN A 5 16.12 -26.27 -28.53
C ASN A 5 16.28 -27.31 -27.40
N LYS A 6 16.58 -26.88 -26.16
CA LYS A 6 16.65 -27.77 -24.99
C LYS A 6 15.28 -28.06 -24.37
N TYR A 7 14.25 -27.33 -24.77
CA TYR A 7 12.94 -27.36 -24.14
C TYR A 7 11.89 -27.86 -25.12
N GLU A 8 10.99 -28.69 -24.62
CA GLU A 8 9.81 -29.18 -25.33
C GLU A 8 8.57 -29.03 -24.44
N ARG A 9 7.39 -29.39 -24.95
CA ARG A 9 6.16 -29.37 -24.14
C ARG A 9 6.27 -30.46 -23.07
N GLN A 10 6.22 -30.07 -21.80
CA GLN A 10 6.31 -30.97 -20.66
C GLN A 10 4.93 -31.19 -20.01
N TYR A 11 3.92 -31.42 -20.85
CA TYR A 11 2.56 -31.75 -20.44
C TYR A 11 1.88 -32.68 -21.45
N PHE A 12 0.85 -33.39 -21.01
CA PHE A 12 0.07 -34.32 -21.85
C PHE A 12 -1.36 -33.82 -22.06
N MET A 13 -1.85 -33.86 -23.30
CA MET A 13 -3.28 -33.62 -23.55
C MET A 13 -4.09 -34.86 -23.17
N PRO A 14 -5.35 -34.69 -22.71
CA PRO A 14 -6.24 -35.83 -22.51
C PRO A 14 -6.55 -36.51 -23.85
N PRO A 15 -6.87 -37.82 -23.86
CA PRO A 15 -7.17 -38.57 -25.08
C PRO A 15 -8.45 -38.08 -25.77
N VAL A 16 -9.39 -37.51 -25.01
CA VAL A 16 -10.56 -36.80 -25.52
C VAL A 16 -10.54 -35.39 -24.93
N CYS A 17 -10.57 -34.37 -25.79
CA CYS A 17 -10.62 -32.97 -25.38
C CYS A 17 -12.06 -32.46 -25.50
N GLU A 18 -12.59 -31.95 -24.40
CA GLU A 18 -13.87 -31.24 -24.35
C GLU A 18 -13.63 -29.82 -23.80
N TYR A 19 -14.58 -28.93 -24.06
CA TYR A 19 -14.44 -27.49 -23.82
C TYR A 19 -15.74 -26.90 -23.25
N ASP A 20 -16.47 -27.65 -22.43
CA ASP A 20 -17.70 -27.12 -21.82
C ASP A 20 -17.38 -26.00 -20.83
N TRP A 21 -16.20 -26.03 -20.20
CA TRP A 21 -15.72 -24.93 -19.35
C TRP A 21 -15.70 -23.59 -20.08
N ALA A 22 -15.37 -23.57 -21.38
CA ALA A 22 -15.26 -22.35 -22.19
C ALA A 22 -16.62 -21.72 -22.54
N LYS A 23 -17.72 -22.43 -22.27
CA LYS A 23 -19.10 -21.92 -22.46
C LYS A 23 -19.60 -21.14 -21.23
N LYS A 24 -18.88 -21.22 -20.11
CA LYS A 24 -19.16 -20.47 -18.88
C LYS A 24 -18.35 -19.18 -18.89
N ASP A 25 -18.97 -18.08 -18.50
CA ASP A 25 -18.36 -16.74 -18.49
C ASP A 25 -17.81 -16.34 -17.11
N HIS A 26 -18.32 -16.93 -16.02
CA HIS A 26 -17.86 -16.69 -14.66
C HIS A 26 -18.15 -17.88 -13.72
N ILE A 27 -17.49 -17.87 -12.55
CA ILE A 27 -17.77 -18.79 -11.45
C ILE A 27 -19.06 -18.34 -10.75
N GLU A 28 -19.92 -19.25 -10.29
CA GLU A 28 -21.23 -18.90 -9.70
C GLU A 28 -21.27 -19.01 -8.16
N LYS A 29 -20.32 -19.73 -7.56
CA LYS A 29 -20.26 -19.98 -6.11
C LYS A 29 -18.82 -20.18 -5.65
N ALA A 30 -18.54 -19.86 -4.39
CA ALA A 30 -17.26 -20.17 -3.77
C ALA A 30 -16.98 -21.69 -3.80
N PRO A 31 -15.72 -22.10 -4.07
CA PRO A 31 -15.29 -23.46 -3.88
C PRO A 31 -15.11 -23.77 -2.38
N ILE A 32 -14.85 -25.03 -2.07
CA ILE A 32 -14.26 -25.39 -0.78
C ILE A 32 -12.83 -24.85 -0.77
N TRP A 33 -12.46 -24.11 0.28
CA TRP A 33 -11.12 -23.56 0.45
C TRP A 33 -10.32 -24.41 1.43
N CYS A 34 -9.14 -24.85 1.00
CA CYS A 34 -8.15 -25.44 1.87
C CYS A 34 -6.89 -24.57 1.89
N SER A 35 -6.57 -24.03 3.07
CA SER A 35 -5.29 -23.35 3.27
C SER A 35 -4.19 -24.38 3.49
N VAL A 36 -3.14 -24.32 2.68
CA VAL A 36 -1.92 -25.12 2.85
C VAL A 36 -0.75 -24.29 3.37
N ASP A 37 -1.01 -23.11 3.94
CA ASP A 37 0.00 -22.18 4.46
C ASP A 37 0.91 -22.83 5.52
N LEU A 38 0.32 -23.64 6.42
CA LEU A 38 1.03 -24.27 7.53
C LEU A 38 1.87 -25.48 7.13
N ARG A 39 1.69 -26.02 5.93
CA ARG A 39 2.48 -27.12 5.36
C ARG A 39 3.31 -26.66 4.17
N ASP A 40 2.68 -26.39 3.02
CA ASP A 40 3.39 -26.05 1.78
C ASP A 40 4.00 -24.66 1.82
N GLY A 41 3.29 -23.69 2.41
CA GLY A 41 3.82 -22.35 2.66
C GLY A 41 5.01 -22.40 3.62
N ASN A 42 4.84 -23.07 4.77
CA ASN A 42 5.85 -23.13 5.82
C ASN A 42 7.15 -23.83 5.37
N GLN A 43 7.07 -24.92 4.61
CA GLN A 43 8.27 -25.65 4.17
C GLN A 43 9.11 -24.83 3.16
N ALA A 44 8.48 -23.89 2.45
CA ALA A 44 9.14 -23.03 1.48
C ALA A 44 9.83 -21.80 2.13
N LEU A 45 9.63 -21.58 3.43
CA LEU A 45 10.29 -20.49 4.15
C LEU A 45 11.77 -20.79 4.38
N ILE A 46 12.60 -19.75 4.28
CA ILE A 46 14.02 -19.83 4.64
C ILE A 46 14.17 -20.16 6.14
N GLU A 47 13.32 -19.53 6.96
CA GLU A 47 13.21 -19.77 8.39
C GLU A 47 11.77 -20.25 8.68
N PRO A 48 11.56 -21.57 8.86
CA PRO A 48 10.25 -22.12 9.17
C PRO A 48 9.68 -21.59 10.48
N MET A 49 8.35 -21.51 10.57
CA MET A 49 7.65 -21.07 11.78
C MET A 49 7.92 -21.98 12.98
N SER A 50 8.10 -21.36 14.13
CA SER A 50 8.06 -22.03 15.44
C SER A 50 6.64 -22.53 15.78
N LEU A 51 6.53 -23.36 16.82
CA LEU A 51 5.24 -23.88 17.27
C LEU A 51 4.24 -22.75 17.61
N ASP A 52 4.68 -21.72 18.34
CA ASP A 52 3.80 -20.62 18.74
C ASP A 52 3.36 -19.78 17.53
N GLU A 53 4.25 -19.54 16.57
CA GLU A 53 3.91 -18.86 15.31
C GLU A 53 2.94 -19.66 14.46
N LYS A 54 3.08 -21.00 14.42
CA LYS A 54 2.11 -21.87 13.74
C LYS A 54 0.73 -21.83 14.39
N LEU A 55 0.67 -21.82 15.73
CA LEU A 55 -0.60 -21.70 16.46
C LEU A 55 -1.26 -20.34 16.20
N GLU A 56 -0.47 -19.27 16.16
CA GLU A 56 -0.97 -17.93 15.80
C GLU A 56 -1.49 -17.88 14.35
N PHE A 57 -0.74 -18.45 13.40
CA PHE A 57 -1.16 -18.51 12.00
C PHE A 57 -2.43 -19.35 11.83
N PHE A 58 -2.52 -20.51 12.50
CA PHE A 58 -3.72 -21.35 12.50
C PHE A 58 -4.95 -20.58 12.96
N GLN A 59 -4.83 -19.83 14.07
CA GLN A 59 -5.93 -19.00 14.57
C GLN A 59 -6.33 -17.93 13.55
N MET A 60 -5.37 -17.26 12.90
CA MET A 60 -5.66 -16.29 11.85
C MET A 60 -6.44 -16.94 10.68
N LEU A 61 -6.09 -18.15 10.25
CA LEU A 61 -6.82 -18.86 9.19
C LEU A 61 -8.25 -19.22 9.60
N VAL A 62 -8.44 -19.64 10.85
CA VAL A 62 -9.77 -19.88 11.43
C VAL A 62 -10.59 -18.58 11.45
N ASP A 63 -10.00 -17.47 11.89
CA ASP A 63 -10.65 -16.17 11.98
C ASP A 63 -11.03 -15.61 10.60
N ILE A 64 -10.20 -15.84 9.57
CA ILE A 64 -10.53 -15.53 8.17
C ILE A 64 -11.73 -16.37 7.68
N GLY A 65 -11.95 -17.56 8.25
CA GLY A 65 -13.10 -18.41 7.94
C GLY A 65 -12.78 -19.70 7.19
N PHE A 66 -11.51 -20.09 7.07
CA PHE A 66 -11.15 -21.37 6.48
C PHE A 66 -11.78 -22.54 7.25
N LYS A 67 -12.36 -23.49 6.52
CA LYS A 67 -12.97 -24.71 7.07
C LYS A 67 -12.11 -25.95 6.86
N GLU A 68 -11.13 -25.88 5.96
CA GLU A 68 -10.12 -26.91 5.78
C GLU A 68 -8.73 -26.27 5.85
N ILE A 69 -7.85 -26.82 6.69
CA ILE A 69 -6.50 -26.29 6.90
C ILE A 69 -5.50 -27.44 6.95
N GLU A 70 -4.54 -27.47 6.04
CA GLU A 70 -3.43 -28.44 6.05
C GLU A 70 -2.36 -28.01 7.04
N VAL A 71 -2.36 -28.67 8.20
CA VAL A 71 -1.58 -28.27 9.38
C VAL A 71 -0.15 -28.81 9.39
N GLY A 72 0.22 -29.71 8.46
CA GLY A 72 1.61 -30.13 8.33
C GLY A 72 1.84 -31.50 7.70
N PHE A 73 3.11 -31.90 7.75
CA PHE A 73 3.56 -33.26 7.43
C PHE A 73 4.13 -33.89 8.71
N PRO A 74 3.28 -34.43 9.62
CA PRO A 74 3.67 -34.80 10.98
C PRO A 74 4.74 -35.90 11.04
N ALA A 75 4.80 -36.76 10.02
CA ALA A 75 5.81 -37.79 9.97
C ALA A 75 7.20 -37.28 9.52
N ALA A 76 7.29 -36.10 8.90
CA ALA A 76 8.54 -35.55 8.38
C ALA A 76 9.38 -34.80 9.42
N SER A 77 8.74 -34.19 10.42
CA SER A 77 9.43 -33.40 11.44
C SER A 77 8.72 -33.49 12.80
N GLU A 78 9.50 -33.46 13.88
CA GLU A 78 8.98 -33.49 15.25
C GLU A 78 8.13 -32.25 15.56
N THR A 79 8.48 -31.08 15.03
CA THR A 79 7.71 -29.85 15.21
C THR A 79 6.30 -29.98 14.63
N GLU A 80 6.17 -30.61 13.44
CA GLU A 80 4.88 -30.85 12.79
C GLU A 80 4.02 -31.84 13.58
N PHE A 81 4.67 -32.89 14.12
CA PHE A 81 4.01 -33.85 15.00
C PHE A 81 3.48 -33.15 16.26
N ILE A 82 4.33 -32.40 16.97
CA ILE A 82 3.96 -31.68 18.18
C ILE A 82 2.87 -30.64 17.89
N PHE A 83 2.91 -29.96 16.75
CA PHE A 83 1.89 -29.00 16.36
C PHE A 83 0.51 -29.66 16.23
N MET A 84 0.42 -30.76 15.48
CA MET A 84 -0.83 -31.54 15.36
C MET A 84 -1.33 -32.03 16.73
N ARG A 85 -0.43 -32.58 17.57
CA ARG A 85 -0.77 -33.01 18.93
C ARG A 85 -1.29 -31.85 19.78
N THR A 86 -0.67 -30.68 19.66
CA THR A 86 -1.04 -29.49 20.41
C THR A 86 -2.43 -29.00 20.04
N LEU A 87 -2.78 -29.00 18.74
CA LEU A 87 -4.12 -28.61 18.28
C LEU A 87 -5.22 -29.50 18.88
N ILE A 88 -4.98 -30.82 18.93
CA ILE A 88 -5.92 -31.78 19.52
C ILE A 88 -5.96 -31.63 21.06
N GLU A 89 -4.82 -31.69 21.72
CA GLU A 89 -4.73 -31.79 23.19
C GLU A 89 -5.16 -30.50 23.89
N ARG A 90 -5.10 -29.36 23.20
CA ARG A 90 -5.58 -28.07 23.70
C ARG A 90 -6.97 -27.69 23.19
N ASP A 91 -7.66 -28.59 22.48
CA ASP A 91 -9.01 -28.37 21.96
C ASP A 91 -9.11 -27.09 21.10
N MET A 92 -8.14 -26.92 20.20
CA MET A 92 -8.00 -25.71 19.38
C MET A 92 -8.67 -25.81 18.01
N ILE A 93 -9.19 -26.99 17.63
CA ILE A 93 -9.84 -27.22 16.34
C ILE A 93 -11.34 -26.95 16.52
N PRO A 94 -11.91 -25.88 15.94
CA PRO A 94 -13.35 -25.64 16.04
C PRO A 94 -14.18 -26.77 15.41
N ASP A 95 -15.42 -26.94 15.89
CA ASP A 95 -16.34 -28.00 15.42
C ASP A 95 -16.61 -27.98 13.91
N ASP A 96 -16.51 -26.81 13.27
CA ASP A 96 -16.74 -26.63 11.84
C ASP A 96 -15.45 -26.56 11.00
N VAL A 97 -14.29 -26.84 11.62
CA VAL A 97 -12.99 -26.85 10.97
C VAL A 97 -12.44 -28.26 10.91
N THR A 98 -12.01 -28.67 9.73
CA THR A 98 -11.30 -29.92 9.48
C THR A 98 -9.81 -29.62 9.27
N VAL A 99 -8.97 -30.37 9.97
CA VAL A 99 -7.51 -30.33 9.75
C VAL A 99 -7.10 -31.37 8.72
N GLN A 100 -6.14 -31.04 7.87
CA GLN A 100 -5.56 -31.95 6.89
C GLN A 100 -4.09 -32.21 7.22
N VAL A 101 -3.63 -33.45 7.03
CA VAL A 101 -2.22 -33.83 7.20
C VAL A 101 -1.69 -34.59 5.99
N LEU A 102 -0.50 -34.21 5.54
CA LEU A 102 0.16 -34.85 4.41
C LEU A 102 0.87 -36.15 4.84
N THR A 103 0.83 -37.18 4.00
CA THR A 103 1.64 -38.39 4.16
C THR A 103 2.09 -38.96 2.82
N GLN A 104 3.35 -39.40 2.77
CA GLN A 104 3.85 -40.19 1.65
C GLN A 104 3.28 -41.62 1.71
N ALA A 105 3.16 -42.27 0.54
CA ALA A 105 2.81 -43.68 0.40
C ALA A 105 3.93 -44.64 0.88
N ARG A 106 4.29 -44.57 2.17
CA ARG A 106 5.25 -45.46 2.85
C ARG A 106 4.71 -45.86 4.21
N GLU A 107 4.74 -47.16 4.50
CA GLU A 107 4.09 -47.74 5.68
C GLU A 107 4.48 -47.05 7.00
N HIS A 108 5.77 -46.87 7.28
CA HIS A 108 6.23 -46.25 8.52
C HIS A 108 5.87 -44.76 8.64
N ILE A 109 5.76 -44.06 7.51
CA ILE A 109 5.36 -42.65 7.49
C ILE A 109 3.87 -42.54 7.77
N ILE A 110 3.06 -43.36 7.11
CA ILE A 110 1.62 -43.42 7.31
C ILE A 110 1.28 -43.74 8.77
N LYS A 111 1.94 -44.75 9.37
CA LYS A 111 1.71 -45.09 10.78
C LYS A 111 2.00 -43.91 11.71
N LYS A 112 3.12 -43.20 11.51
CA LYS A 112 3.46 -42.01 12.30
C LYS A 112 2.46 -40.87 12.10
N THR A 113 1.88 -40.73 10.90
CA THR A 113 0.79 -39.77 10.64
C THR A 113 -0.44 -40.09 11.48
N PHE A 114 -0.87 -41.36 11.55
CA PHE A 114 -2.00 -41.78 12.40
C PHE A 114 -1.73 -41.61 13.90
N GLU A 115 -0.48 -41.82 14.35
CA GLU A 115 -0.08 -41.49 15.71
C GLU A 115 -0.29 -40.01 16.03
N ALA A 116 -0.01 -39.12 15.07
CA ALA A 116 -0.19 -37.68 15.24
C ALA A 116 -1.66 -37.27 15.33
N VAL A 117 -2.52 -37.83 14.47
CA VAL A 117 -3.95 -37.44 14.38
C VAL A 117 -4.87 -38.18 15.35
N LYS A 118 -4.35 -39.08 16.18
CA LYS A 118 -5.16 -39.83 17.14
C LYS A 118 -5.97 -38.90 18.06
N GLY A 119 -7.28 -39.05 18.07
CA GLY A 119 -8.22 -38.23 18.85
C GLY A 119 -8.66 -36.94 18.15
N ALA A 120 -8.31 -36.74 16.87
CA ALA A 120 -8.81 -35.60 16.10
C ALA A 120 -10.36 -35.68 15.96
N PRO A 121 -11.09 -34.57 16.15
CA PRO A 121 -12.53 -34.51 15.94
C PRO A 121 -12.93 -34.92 14.51
N HIS A 122 -12.24 -34.39 13.52
CA HIS A 122 -12.22 -34.86 12.13
C HIS A 122 -10.89 -34.47 11.47
N ALA A 123 -10.27 -35.37 10.69
CA ALA A 123 -9.05 -35.07 9.93
C ALA A 123 -9.03 -35.69 8.53
N VAL A 124 -8.59 -34.92 7.54
CA VAL A 124 -8.26 -35.44 6.20
C VAL A 124 -6.85 -35.99 6.19
N ILE A 125 -6.69 -37.27 5.83
CA ILE A 125 -5.37 -37.87 5.61
C ILE A 125 -5.04 -37.79 4.12
N HIS A 126 -4.14 -36.87 3.76
CA HIS A 126 -3.71 -36.62 2.39
C HIS A 126 -2.55 -37.52 2.00
N LEU A 127 -2.86 -38.57 1.24
CA LEU A 127 -1.89 -39.49 0.64
C LEU A 127 -1.41 -38.98 -0.71
N TYR A 128 -0.10 -39.03 -0.95
CA TYR A 128 0.42 -38.75 -2.28
C TYR A 128 1.58 -39.66 -2.69
N ASN A 129 1.75 -39.79 -4.00
CA ASN A 129 2.97 -40.26 -4.63
C ASN A 129 3.09 -39.64 -6.03
N SER A 130 4.32 -39.41 -6.48
CA SER A 130 4.54 -38.84 -7.80
C SER A 130 4.21 -39.83 -8.91
N THR A 131 3.54 -39.34 -9.95
CA THR A 131 3.08 -40.15 -11.08
C THR A 131 3.72 -39.76 -12.40
N SER A 132 4.46 -38.65 -12.49
CA SER A 132 5.00 -38.13 -13.75
C SER A 132 6.01 -39.05 -14.44
N VAL A 133 6.04 -39.03 -15.77
CA VAL A 133 6.97 -39.83 -16.60
C VAL A 133 8.41 -39.68 -16.10
N ALA A 134 8.86 -38.43 -15.92
CA ALA A 134 10.21 -38.13 -15.46
C ALA A 134 10.51 -38.77 -14.10
N GLN A 135 9.61 -38.66 -13.12
CA GLN A 135 9.82 -39.26 -11.81
C GLN A 135 9.75 -40.79 -11.85
N ARG A 136 8.82 -41.38 -12.62
CA ARG A 136 8.74 -42.84 -12.79
C ARG A 136 10.03 -43.42 -13.37
N GLU A 137 10.59 -42.79 -14.39
CA GLU A 137 11.77 -43.28 -15.11
C GLU A 137 13.09 -42.95 -14.38
N GLN A 138 13.22 -41.74 -13.83
CA GLN A 138 14.50 -41.22 -13.36
C GLN A 138 14.68 -41.33 -11.84
N VAL A 139 13.57 -41.22 -11.07
CA VAL A 139 13.60 -41.24 -9.61
C VAL A 139 13.26 -42.62 -9.07
N PHE A 140 12.05 -43.11 -9.36
CA PHE A 140 11.56 -44.37 -8.82
C PHE A 140 12.07 -45.59 -9.58
N LYS A 141 12.38 -45.44 -10.87
CA LYS A 141 12.74 -46.53 -11.79
C LYS A 141 11.69 -47.66 -11.75
N LYS A 142 10.41 -47.28 -11.77
CA LYS A 142 9.25 -48.17 -11.67
C LYS A 142 8.32 -47.98 -12.87
N SER A 143 7.66 -49.06 -13.27
CA SER A 143 6.61 -49.05 -14.30
C SER A 143 5.34 -48.34 -13.82
N LYS A 144 4.44 -48.01 -14.76
CA LYS A 144 3.09 -47.49 -14.46
C LYS A 144 2.36 -48.38 -13.44
N GLU A 145 2.29 -49.69 -13.68
CA GLU A 145 1.64 -50.63 -12.76
C GLU A 145 2.24 -50.60 -11.34
N GLN A 146 3.56 -50.55 -11.23
CA GLN A 146 4.22 -50.50 -9.93
C GLN A 146 3.99 -49.17 -9.18
N ILE A 147 3.82 -48.06 -9.90
CA ILE A 147 3.53 -46.75 -9.31
C ILE A 147 2.07 -46.68 -8.87
N LYS A 148 1.14 -47.17 -9.70
CA LYS A 148 -0.27 -47.35 -9.34
C LYS A 148 -0.41 -48.23 -8.09
N GLN A 149 0.33 -49.34 -8.01
CA GLN A 149 0.28 -50.22 -6.84
C GLN A 149 0.73 -49.52 -5.56
N LEU A 150 1.72 -48.60 -5.61
CA LEU A 150 2.09 -47.82 -4.41
C LEU A 150 0.93 -46.95 -3.89
N ALA A 151 0.14 -46.37 -4.79
CA ALA A 151 -1.05 -45.61 -4.42
C ALA A 151 -2.11 -46.51 -3.78
N VAL A 152 -2.37 -47.68 -4.38
CA VAL A 152 -3.32 -48.68 -3.88
C VAL A 152 -2.90 -49.22 -2.51
N ASP A 153 -1.65 -49.63 -2.34
CA ASP A 153 -1.11 -50.13 -1.07
C ASP A 153 -1.23 -49.07 0.04
N GLY A 154 -0.94 -47.80 -0.30
CA GLY A 154 -1.12 -46.67 0.63
C GLY A 154 -2.58 -46.45 1.00
N ALA A 155 -3.49 -46.51 0.02
CA ALA A 155 -4.93 -46.35 0.22
C ALA A 155 -5.52 -47.45 1.11
N GLU A 156 -5.11 -48.71 0.92
CA GLU A 156 -5.50 -49.85 1.76
C GLU A 156 -5.00 -49.66 3.20
N LEU A 157 -3.76 -49.19 3.37
CA LEU A 157 -3.19 -48.95 4.68
C LEU A 157 -3.88 -47.79 5.41
N LEU A 158 -4.22 -46.70 4.71
CA LEU A 158 -5.01 -45.60 5.31
C LEU A 158 -6.34 -46.12 5.87
N LYS A 159 -7.08 -46.88 5.05
CA LYS A 159 -8.38 -47.43 5.45
C LYS A 159 -8.25 -48.32 6.69
N LYS A 160 -7.26 -49.22 6.69
CA LYS A 160 -7.00 -50.10 7.84
C LYS A 160 -6.68 -49.30 9.11
N LEU A 161 -5.79 -48.30 9.02
CA LEU A 161 -5.36 -47.55 10.19
C LEU A 161 -6.44 -46.58 10.69
N ALA A 162 -7.29 -46.07 9.82
CA ALA A 162 -8.46 -45.28 10.22
C ALA A 162 -9.43 -46.11 11.05
N ASP A 163 -9.68 -47.38 10.68
CA ASP A 163 -10.50 -48.30 11.48
C ASP A 163 -9.87 -48.65 12.85
N GLU A 164 -8.54 -48.61 12.94
CA GLU A 164 -7.76 -48.97 14.15
C GLU A 164 -7.43 -47.76 15.06
N THR A 165 -7.61 -46.54 14.56
CA THR A 165 -7.21 -45.30 15.26
C THR A 165 -8.44 -44.56 15.76
N GLU A 166 -8.40 -44.08 17.00
CA GLU A 166 -9.44 -43.20 17.54
C GLU A 166 -9.44 -41.85 16.81
N GLY A 167 -10.61 -41.43 16.31
CA GLY A 167 -10.81 -40.19 15.57
C GLY A 167 -11.85 -40.39 14.46
N ASP A 168 -12.17 -39.32 13.73
CA ASP A 168 -12.95 -39.39 12.50
C ASP A 168 -12.08 -38.95 11.31
N PHE A 169 -12.15 -39.70 10.20
CA PHE A 169 -11.20 -39.56 9.11
C PHE A 169 -11.87 -39.62 7.74
N SER A 170 -11.43 -38.72 6.87
CA SER A 170 -11.65 -38.76 5.42
C SER A 170 -10.30 -38.76 4.71
N PHE A 171 -10.30 -39.05 3.40
CA PHE A 171 -9.06 -39.28 2.65
C PHE A 171 -8.96 -38.38 1.43
N GLU A 172 -7.73 -37.91 1.20
CA GLU A 172 -7.34 -37.20 -0.02
C GLU A 172 -6.23 -37.97 -0.75
N TYR A 173 -6.31 -38.05 -2.08
CA TYR A 173 -5.23 -38.58 -2.92
C TYR A 173 -4.76 -37.57 -3.97
N SER A 174 -3.44 -37.42 -4.07
CA SER A 174 -2.76 -36.62 -5.11
C SER A 174 -1.85 -37.46 -6.01
N PRO A 175 -2.11 -37.55 -7.33
CA PRO A 175 -1.13 -37.97 -8.32
C PRO A 175 -0.12 -36.83 -8.55
N GLU A 176 0.89 -36.74 -7.69
CA GLU A 176 1.85 -35.63 -7.67
C GLU A 176 2.63 -35.52 -8.99
N SER A 177 2.94 -34.29 -9.38
CA SER A 177 3.48 -33.94 -10.70
C SER A 177 2.51 -34.23 -11.86
N PHE A 178 1.24 -33.85 -11.71
CA PHE A 178 0.16 -34.16 -12.67
C PHE A 178 0.46 -33.72 -14.10
N HIS A 179 0.94 -32.49 -14.34
CA HIS A 179 1.25 -32.03 -15.69
C HIS A 179 2.23 -32.97 -16.42
N GLY A 180 3.23 -33.49 -15.70
CA GLY A 180 4.18 -34.47 -16.25
C GLY A 180 3.65 -35.90 -16.33
N THR A 181 2.37 -36.14 -16.04
CA THR A 181 1.69 -37.44 -16.05
C THR A 181 0.71 -37.50 -17.23
N GLU A 182 0.65 -38.64 -17.92
CA GLU A 182 -0.37 -38.86 -18.93
C GLU A 182 -1.77 -38.84 -18.27
N VAL A 183 -2.68 -38.02 -18.79
CA VAL A 183 -3.95 -37.68 -18.09
C VAL A 183 -4.84 -38.92 -17.86
N ASP A 184 -4.90 -39.81 -18.85
CA ASP A 184 -5.63 -41.08 -18.76
C ASP A 184 -5.06 -42.00 -17.69
N TYR A 185 -3.73 -42.07 -17.58
CA TYR A 185 -3.05 -42.82 -16.53
C TYR A 185 -3.26 -42.18 -15.15
N ALA A 186 -3.26 -40.85 -15.03
CA ALA A 186 -3.58 -40.18 -13.76
C ALA A 186 -5.00 -40.53 -13.28
N VAL A 187 -5.98 -40.53 -14.18
CA VAL A 187 -7.36 -40.96 -13.90
C VAL A 187 -7.41 -42.44 -13.51
N GLU A 188 -6.64 -43.31 -14.17
CA GLU A 188 -6.56 -44.73 -13.83
C GLU A 188 -6.07 -44.94 -12.39
N VAL A 189 -5.01 -44.23 -11.98
CA VAL A 189 -4.47 -44.31 -10.61
C VAL A 189 -5.48 -43.78 -9.59
N CYS A 190 -6.11 -42.63 -9.86
CA CYS A 190 -7.13 -42.08 -8.98
C CYS A 190 -8.32 -43.04 -8.82
N ASN A 191 -8.80 -43.62 -9.92
CA ASN A 191 -9.89 -44.60 -9.90
C ASN A 191 -9.52 -45.87 -9.14
N ALA A 192 -8.28 -46.34 -9.21
CA ALA A 192 -7.82 -47.48 -8.43
C ALA A 192 -7.83 -47.19 -6.92
N VAL A 193 -7.42 -45.98 -6.51
CA VAL A 193 -7.53 -45.53 -5.10
C VAL A 193 -8.99 -45.43 -4.67
N LEU A 194 -9.85 -44.86 -5.51
CA LEU A 194 -11.28 -44.74 -5.23
C LEU A 194 -11.98 -46.10 -5.12
N ASP A 195 -11.56 -47.13 -5.87
CA ASP A 195 -12.08 -48.49 -5.76
C ASP A 195 -11.75 -49.15 -4.40
N VAL A 196 -10.66 -48.71 -3.74
CA VAL A 196 -10.31 -49.12 -2.37
C VAL A 196 -11.16 -48.37 -1.33
N TRP A 197 -11.25 -47.05 -1.46
CA TRP A 197 -11.93 -46.20 -0.49
C TRP A 197 -13.46 -46.29 -0.56
N GLN A 198 -14.01 -46.42 -1.76
CA GLN A 198 -15.46 -46.52 -2.04
C GLN A 198 -16.25 -45.38 -1.36
N PRO A 199 -15.99 -44.11 -1.74
CA PRO A 199 -16.59 -42.98 -1.06
C PRO A 199 -18.11 -42.94 -1.21
N SER A 200 -18.76 -42.36 -0.21
CA SER A 200 -20.21 -42.25 -0.10
C SER A 200 -20.64 -40.78 0.02
N ALA A 201 -21.96 -40.53 0.00
CA ALA A 201 -22.47 -39.17 0.19
C ALA A 201 -22.18 -38.61 1.60
N GLN A 202 -22.03 -39.50 2.60
CA GLN A 202 -21.75 -39.14 4.00
C GLN A 202 -20.25 -39.02 4.29
N ASN A 203 -19.40 -39.72 3.52
CA ASN A 203 -17.95 -39.63 3.63
C ASN A 203 -17.35 -39.63 2.22
N LYS A 204 -17.14 -38.42 1.70
CA LYS A 204 -16.59 -38.20 0.37
C LYS A 204 -15.07 -38.36 0.39
N ALA A 205 -14.50 -38.81 -0.73
CA ALA A 205 -13.05 -38.78 -0.93
C ALA A 205 -12.66 -37.50 -1.70
N ILE A 206 -11.46 -37.00 -1.43
CA ILE A 206 -10.90 -35.88 -2.19
C ILE A 206 -9.90 -36.45 -3.21
N ILE A 207 -10.02 -36.03 -4.46
CA ILE A 207 -9.00 -36.26 -5.49
C ILE A 207 -8.43 -34.89 -5.83
N ASN A 208 -7.18 -34.68 -5.47
CA ASN A 208 -6.50 -33.40 -5.66
C ASN A 208 -5.57 -33.48 -6.86
N ILE A 209 -5.69 -32.53 -7.78
CA ILE A 209 -4.93 -32.49 -9.03
C ILE A 209 -3.94 -31.33 -8.97
N PRO A 210 -2.65 -31.61 -8.64
CA PRO A 210 -1.67 -30.56 -8.46
C PRO A 210 -0.95 -30.19 -9.76
N ALA A 211 -0.91 -28.90 -10.10
CA ALA A 211 0.09 -28.40 -11.04
C ALA A 211 1.42 -28.18 -10.30
N THR A 212 2.03 -29.27 -9.80
CA THR A 212 3.26 -29.25 -8.97
C THR A 212 4.37 -28.42 -9.60
N VAL A 213 4.50 -28.51 -10.92
CA VAL A 213 5.20 -27.51 -11.73
C VAL A 213 4.23 -27.06 -12.80
N GLU A 214 4.01 -25.75 -12.89
CA GLU A 214 3.16 -25.15 -13.89
C GLU A 214 3.87 -25.21 -15.26
N THR A 215 3.58 -26.21 -16.09
CA THR A 215 4.20 -26.38 -17.43
C THR A 215 3.21 -26.19 -18.58
N ALA A 216 1.92 -26.30 -18.29
CA ALA A 216 0.84 -26.09 -19.25
C ALA A 216 0.37 -24.62 -19.27
N MET A 217 -0.49 -24.30 -20.23
CA MET A 217 -1.25 -23.04 -20.20
C MET A 217 -2.60 -23.27 -19.50
N PRO A 218 -3.25 -22.24 -18.95
CA PRO A 218 -4.48 -22.43 -18.19
C PRO A 218 -5.63 -23.11 -18.92
N HIS A 219 -5.84 -22.82 -20.21
CA HIS A 219 -6.86 -23.51 -21.00
C HIS A 219 -6.55 -25.00 -21.22
N VAL A 220 -5.26 -25.38 -21.20
CA VAL A 220 -4.85 -26.79 -21.26
C VAL A 220 -5.14 -27.46 -19.94
N PHE A 221 -4.78 -26.83 -18.81
CA PHE A 221 -5.09 -27.37 -17.49
C PHE A 221 -6.61 -27.54 -17.29
N ALA A 222 -7.42 -26.54 -17.63
CA ALA A 222 -8.88 -26.64 -17.62
C ALA A 222 -9.40 -27.81 -18.48
N THR A 223 -8.84 -28.02 -19.67
CA THR A 223 -9.20 -29.16 -20.54
C THR A 223 -8.83 -30.51 -19.88
N GLN A 224 -7.70 -30.58 -19.18
CA GLN A 224 -7.30 -31.77 -18.42
C GLN A 224 -8.25 -32.01 -17.23
N ILE A 225 -8.60 -30.96 -16.48
CA ILE A 225 -9.51 -31.03 -15.33
C ILE A 225 -10.91 -31.46 -15.77
N GLU A 226 -11.43 -30.94 -16.89
CA GLU A 226 -12.75 -31.36 -17.41
C GLU A 226 -12.74 -32.86 -17.74
N TYR A 227 -11.67 -33.35 -18.37
CA TYR A 227 -11.50 -34.77 -18.65
C TYR A 227 -11.43 -35.60 -17.35
N VAL A 228 -10.64 -35.17 -16.37
CA VAL A 228 -10.54 -35.85 -15.07
C VAL A 228 -11.93 -35.92 -14.42
N SER A 229 -12.63 -34.79 -14.31
CA SER A 229 -13.96 -34.70 -13.71
C SER A 229 -14.97 -35.65 -14.35
N LYS A 230 -14.96 -35.77 -15.68
CA LYS A 230 -15.88 -36.64 -16.42
C LYS A 230 -15.52 -38.13 -16.38
N ASN A 231 -14.28 -38.49 -16.03
CA ASN A 231 -13.78 -39.87 -16.09
C ASN A 231 -13.43 -40.47 -14.71
N LEU A 232 -13.54 -39.70 -13.62
CA LEU A 232 -13.47 -40.24 -12.28
C LEU A 232 -14.71 -41.09 -11.95
N LYS A 233 -14.47 -42.26 -11.36
CA LYS A 233 -15.52 -43.09 -10.76
C LYS A 233 -16.05 -42.39 -9.51
N TYR A 234 -17.28 -42.74 -9.11
CA TYR A 234 -17.92 -42.20 -7.91
C TYR A 234 -18.01 -40.66 -7.89
N ARG A 235 -18.07 -40.01 -9.05
CA ARG A 235 -17.92 -38.55 -9.19
C ARG A 235 -18.77 -37.72 -8.22
N ASP A 236 -20.02 -38.13 -7.95
CA ASP A 236 -20.92 -37.43 -7.00
C ASP A 236 -20.42 -37.45 -5.53
N ASN A 237 -19.63 -38.48 -5.19
CA ASN A 237 -19.02 -38.70 -3.88
C ASN A 237 -17.52 -38.34 -3.85
N VAL A 238 -17.03 -37.68 -4.90
CA VAL A 238 -15.66 -37.17 -4.97
C VAL A 238 -15.69 -35.65 -4.95
N VAL A 239 -14.86 -35.06 -4.10
CA VAL A 239 -14.52 -33.64 -4.15
C VAL A 239 -13.29 -33.50 -5.03
N LEU A 240 -13.43 -32.90 -6.21
CA LEU A 240 -12.30 -32.67 -7.12
C LEU A 240 -11.57 -31.39 -6.70
N SER A 241 -10.36 -31.53 -6.18
CA SER A 241 -9.54 -30.43 -5.68
C SER A 241 -8.44 -30.04 -6.67
N LEU A 242 -8.06 -28.77 -6.68
CA LEU A 242 -6.95 -28.24 -7.46
C LEU A 242 -5.87 -27.70 -6.54
N HIS A 243 -4.61 -27.96 -6.89
CA HIS A 243 -3.44 -27.41 -6.18
C HIS A 243 -2.44 -26.84 -7.20
N PRO A 244 -2.73 -25.67 -7.81
CA PRO A 244 -1.83 -25.10 -8.80
C PRO A 244 -0.69 -24.32 -8.14
N HIS A 245 0.55 -24.60 -8.55
CA HIS A 245 1.68 -23.68 -8.36
C HIS A 245 1.71 -22.62 -9.47
N ASN A 246 2.70 -21.72 -9.42
CA ASN A 246 2.71 -20.49 -10.21
C ASN A 246 3.97 -20.33 -11.10
N ASP A 247 4.63 -21.41 -11.54
CA ASP A 247 5.92 -21.35 -12.25
C ASP A 247 5.90 -20.54 -13.56
N ARG A 248 4.73 -20.39 -14.17
CA ARG A 248 4.47 -19.58 -15.38
C ARG A 248 3.67 -18.31 -15.07
N GLY A 249 3.40 -18.05 -13.80
CA GLY A 249 2.66 -16.89 -13.33
C GLY A 249 1.17 -16.97 -13.62
N CYS A 250 0.60 -18.17 -13.82
CA CYS A 250 -0.81 -18.34 -14.15
C CYS A 250 -1.61 -19.19 -13.13
N GLY A 251 -1.10 -19.43 -11.92
CA GLY A 251 -1.74 -20.29 -10.91
C GLY A 251 -3.17 -19.86 -10.55
N VAL A 252 -3.45 -18.54 -10.49
CA VAL A 252 -4.81 -17.99 -10.32
C VAL A 252 -5.72 -18.35 -11.49
N SER A 253 -5.21 -18.27 -12.72
CA SER A 253 -5.97 -18.62 -13.93
C SER A 253 -6.21 -20.12 -14.04
N ASP A 254 -5.23 -20.94 -13.66
CA ASP A 254 -5.36 -22.39 -13.57
C ASP A 254 -6.48 -22.79 -12.58
N ALA A 255 -6.53 -22.12 -11.43
CA ALA A 255 -7.58 -22.33 -10.44
C ALA A 255 -8.97 -21.91 -10.96
N GLU A 256 -9.13 -20.69 -11.46
CA GLU A 256 -10.42 -20.19 -11.93
C GLU A 256 -10.97 -21.00 -13.11
N LEU A 257 -10.15 -21.29 -14.12
CA LEU A 257 -10.59 -22.11 -15.26
C LEU A 257 -10.81 -23.57 -14.87
N GLY A 258 -10.05 -24.10 -13.90
CA GLY A 258 -10.27 -25.42 -13.34
C GLY A 258 -11.62 -25.53 -12.59
N LEU A 259 -12.04 -24.47 -11.87
CA LEU A 259 -13.39 -24.40 -11.30
C LEU A 259 -14.47 -24.42 -12.39
N LEU A 260 -14.29 -23.66 -13.47
CA LEU A 260 -15.21 -23.71 -14.62
C LEU A 260 -15.25 -25.11 -15.26
N ALA A 261 -14.13 -25.84 -15.25
CA ALA A 261 -14.00 -27.22 -15.72
C ALA A 261 -14.60 -28.27 -14.78
N GLY A 262 -15.12 -27.86 -13.61
CA GLY A 262 -15.88 -28.72 -12.71
C GLY A 262 -15.07 -29.25 -11.53
N ALA A 263 -14.03 -28.54 -11.10
CA ALA A 263 -13.46 -28.70 -9.77
C ALA A 263 -14.40 -28.11 -8.69
N ASP A 264 -14.29 -28.66 -7.48
CA ASP A 264 -15.14 -28.34 -6.32
C ASP A 264 -14.36 -27.59 -5.23
N ARG A 265 -13.03 -27.73 -5.21
CA ARG A 265 -12.14 -27.31 -4.13
C ARG A 265 -10.82 -26.73 -4.64
N ILE A 266 -10.25 -25.77 -3.89
CA ILE A 266 -8.93 -25.18 -4.16
C ILE A 266 -8.06 -25.33 -2.91
N GLU A 267 -6.85 -25.85 -3.11
CA GLU A 267 -5.74 -25.74 -2.19
C GLU A 267 -4.82 -24.60 -2.61
N GLY A 268 -4.44 -23.76 -1.65
CA GLY A 268 -3.56 -22.63 -1.92
C GLY A 268 -3.12 -21.95 -0.63
N THR A 269 -2.56 -20.75 -0.77
CA THR A 269 -2.01 -20.01 0.38
C THR A 269 -2.44 -18.55 0.33
N LEU A 270 -2.30 -17.87 1.48
CA LEU A 270 -2.40 -16.42 1.53
C LEU A 270 -1.21 -15.80 0.78
N PHE A 271 -1.51 -14.84 -0.10
CA PHE A 271 -0.52 -14.09 -0.89
C PHE A 271 0.37 -14.95 -1.81
N GLY A 272 -0.03 -16.19 -2.09
CA GLY A 272 0.68 -17.09 -3.02
C GLY A 272 2.03 -17.56 -2.49
N ASN A 273 2.16 -17.81 -1.19
CA ASN A 273 3.31 -18.49 -0.61
C ASN A 273 3.45 -19.95 -1.09
N GLY A 274 4.64 -20.52 -0.96
CA GLY A 274 4.91 -21.92 -1.23
C GLY A 274 6.17 -22.10 -2.07
N GLU A 275 6.38 -23.34 -2.50
CA GLU A 275 7.60 -23.73 -3.21
C GLU A 275 7.86 -22.88 -4.48
N ARG A 276 9.11 -22.42 -4.64
CA ARG A 276 9.62 -21.68 -5.82
C ARG A 276 8.89 -20.36 -6.10
N THR A 277 7.84 -20.43 -6.90
CA THR A 277 6.99 -19.30 -7.33
C THR A 277 5.69 -19.22 -6.54
N GLY A 278 5.47 -20.17 -5.62
CA GLY A 278 4.33 -20.21 -4.74
C GLY A 278 3.18 -21.09 -5.23
N ASN A 279 2.23 -21.31 -4.33
CA ASN A 279 0.89 -21.80 -4.65
C ASN A 279 0.04 -20.70 -5.28
N VAL A 280 -1.14 -21.07 -5.75
CA VAL A 280 -2.19 -20.10 -6.04
C VAL A 280 -2.48 -19.24 -4.81
N ASP A 281 -2.61 -17.93 -5.04
CA ASP A 281 -3.02 -16.97 -4.04
C ASP A 281 -4.53 -17.02 -3.84
N ILE A 282 -4.97 -17.58 -2.71
CA ILE A 282 -6.38 -17.70 -2.36
C ILE A 282 -7.04 -16.33 -2.23
N ILE A 283 -6.33 -15.32 -1.71
CA ILE A 283 -6.87 -13.96 -1.57
C ILE A 283 -7.25 -13.43 -2.94
N THR A 284 -6.38 -13.61 -3.94
CA THR A 284 -6.67 -13.15 -5.30
C THR A 284 -7.90 -13.86 -5.89
N VAL A 285 -8.00 -15.19 -5.80
CA VAL A 285 -9.15 -15.92 -6.37
C VAL A 285 -10.45 -15.55 -5.64
N ALA A 286 -10.42 -15.48 -4.32
CA ALA A 286 -11.57 -15.10 -3.51
C ALA A 286 -12.03 -13.65 -3.78
N MET A 287 -11.09 -12.71 -3.86
CA MET A 287 -11.43 -11.31 -4.15
C MET A 287 -11.84 -11.07 -5.60
N ASN A 288 -11.37 -11.89 -6.55
CA ASN A 288 -11.92 -11.90 -7.91
C ASN A 288 -13.41 -12.27 -7.88
N MET A 289 -13.83 -13.27 -7.09
CA MET A 289 -15.24 -13.61 -6.88
C MET A 289 -16.01 -12.47 -6.19
N TYR A 290 -15.44 -11.88 -5.13
CA TYR A 290 -16.02 -10.72 -4.43
C TYR A 290 -16.31 -9.56 -5.39
N SER A 291 -15.35 -9.24 -6.28
CA SER A 291 -15.50 -8.17 -7.26
C SER A 291 -16.63 -8.41 -8.28
N TYR A 292 -17.06 -9.66 -8.44
CA TYR A 292 -18.21 -10.07 -9.27
C TYR A 292 -19.51 -10.21 -8.47
N GLY A 293 -19.52 -9.85 -7.18
CA GLY A 293 -20.69 -9.95 -6.31
C GLY A 293 -20.98 -11.35 -5.80
N ILE A 294 -19.98 -12.24 -5.81
CA ILE A 294 -20.07 -13.60 -5.27
C ILE A 294 -19.37 -13.61 -3.92
N ASP A 295 -20.09 -14.03 -2.88
CA ASP A 295 -19.52 -14.18 -1.53
C ASP A 295 -18.45 -15.29 -1.54
N PRO A 296 -17.16 -14.96 -1.28
CA PRO A 296 -16.10 -15.95 -1.24
C PRO A 296 -16.13 -16.83 0.01
N GLN A 297 -16.96 -16.50 1.00
CA GLN A 297 -17.04 -17.18 2.31
C GLN A 297 -15.74 -17.09 3.13
N LEU A 298 -14.89 -16.11 2.84
CA LEU A 298 -13.68 -15.75 3.57
C LEU A 298 -13.69 -14.25 3.86
N ASP A 299 -13.32 -13.86 5.08
CA ASP A 299 -13.32 -12.47 5.52
C ASP A 299 -11.94 -11.82 5.30
N PHE A 300 -11.91 -10.88 4.35
CA PHE A 300 -10.73 -10.05 4.05
C PHE A 300 -10.98 -8.55 4.35
N SER A 301 -11.95 -8.25 5.21
CA SER A 301 -12.33 -6.87 5.56
C SER A 301 -11.20 -6.06 6.20
N ASN A 302 -10.21 -6.73 6.79
CA ASN A 302 -9.01 -6.10 7.35
C ASN A 302 -7.72 -6.64 6.71
N MET A 303 -7.59 -6.45 5.39
CA MET A 303 -6.42 -6.84 4.62
C MET A 303 -5.09 -6.32 5.17
N PRO A 304 -4.97 -5.07 5.69
CA PRO A 304 -3.73 -4.59 6.28
C PRO A 304 -3.27 -5.41 7.49
N HIS A 305 -4.19 -5.85 8.35
CA HIS A 305 -3.84 -6.68 9.50
C HIS A 305 -3.43 -8.09 9.08
N ILE A 306 -4.17 -8.73 8.16
CA ILE A 306 -3.83 -10.05 7.62
C ILE A 306 -2.42 -10.01 7.00
N ARG A 307 -2.11 -8.97 6.24
CA ARG A 307 -0.78 -8.76 5.67
C ARG A 307 0.30 -8.60 6.75
N GLU A 308 0.07 -7.76 7.77
CA GLU A 308 1.04 -7.54 8.85
C GLU A 308 1.37 -8.83 9.61
N VAL A 309 0.35 -9.60 9.99
CA VAL A 309 0.51 -10.89 10.67
C VAL A 309 1.25 -11.87 9.74
N TYR A 310 0.82 -11.98 8.48
CA TYR A 310 1.47 -12.83 7.49
C TYR A 310 2.96 -12.48 7.30
N GLU A 311 3.31 -11.22 7.06
CA GLU A 311 4.69 -10.80 6.82
C GLU A 311 5.57 -11.04 8.07
N ARG A 312 5.01 -10.84 9.27
CA ARG A 312 5.71 -11.11 10.53
C ARG A 312 5.98 -12.60 10.73
N LEU A 313 4.97 -13.45 10.54
CA LEU A 313 5.07 -14.90 10.80
C LEU A 313 5.88 -15.63 9.73
N THR A 314 5.72 -15.24 8.47
CA THR A 314 6.46 -15.86 7.35
C THR A 314 7.84 -15.25 7.12
N ARG A 315 8.07 -14.03 7.63
CA ARG A 315 9.25 -13.19 7.34
C ARG A 315 9.39 -12.87 5.85
N MET A 316 8.31 -13.06 5.07
CA MET A 316 8.22 -12.68 3.68
C MET A 316 7.61 -11.28 3.56
N GLN A 317 7.74 -10.68 2.37
CA GLN A 317 7.11 -9.39 2.06
C GLN A 317 6.08 -9.59 0.98
N VAL A 318 4.88 -9.06 1.19
CA VAL A 318 3.85 -9.00 0.17
C VAL A 318 4.24 -7.91 -0.83
N ASN A 319 4.21 -8.26 -2.12
CA ASN A 319 4.60 -7.33 -3.17
C ASN A 319 3.69 -6.10 -3.18
N ASP A 320 4.26 -4.92 -3.44
CA ASP A 320 3.52 -3.66 -3.57
C ASP A 320 2.40 -3.70 -4.61
N ARG A 321 2.48 -4.63 -5.58
CA ARG A 321 1.51 -4.86 -6.65
C ARG A 321 0.74 -6.17 -6.51
N GLN A 322 0.82 -6.85 -5.37
CA GLN A 322 0.00 -8.03 -5.09
C GLN A 322 -1.48 -7.64 -5.20
N PRO A 323 -2.30 -8.31 -6.03
CA PRO A 323 -3.71 -7.97 -6.20
C PRO A 323 -4.42 -7.81 -4.85
N TYR A 324 -5.26 -6.77 -4.74
CA TYR A 324 -6.06 -6.40 -3.56
C TYR A 324 -5.29 -5.97 -2.29
N ALA A 325 -4.09 -6.49 -2.04
CA ALA A 325 -3.36 -6.28 -0.78
C ALA A 325 -2.13 -5.38 -0.90
N GLY A 326 -1.54 -5.26 -2.09
CA GLY A 326 -0.33 -4.49 -2.31
C GLY A 326 -0.49 -3.00 -1.98
N ASN A 327 0.62 -2.33 -1.64
CA ASN A 327 0.61 -0.91 -1.31
C ASN A 327 0.11 -0.01 -2.44
N LEU A 328 0.26 -0.44 -3.70
CA LEU A 328 0.03 0.39 -4.89
C LEU A 328 -1.24 0.03 -5.66
N VAL A 329 -1.99 -0.99 -5.26
CA VAL A 329 -3.08 -1.55 -6.10
C VAL A 329 -4.32 -0.68 -6.18
N PHE A 330 -4.52 0.21 -5.19
CA PHE A 330 -5.56 1.22 -5.24
C PHE A 330 -5.02 2.61 -5.60
N SER A 331 -3.70 2.76 -5.80
CA SER A 331 -3.08 4.06 -6.04
C SER A 331 -3.22 4.52 -7.49
N ALA A 332 -3.62 5.78 -7.67
CA ALA A 332 -3.66 6.46 -8.96
C ALA A 332 -2.60 7.59 -9.01
N PHE A 333 -1.52 7.37 -9.77
CA PHE A 333 -0.46 8.38 -9.96
C PHE A 333 -0.77 9.40 -11.07
N SER A 334 -1.62 9.03 -12.03
CA SER A 334 -2.02 9.90 -13.12
C SER A 334 -3.07 10.90 -12.67
N GLY A 335 -2.84 12.18 -12.93
CA GLY A 335 -3.83 13.23 -12.69
C GLY A 335 -5.19 13.02 -13.37
N SER A 336 -5.22 12.40 -14.56
CA SER A 336 -6.48 12.10 -15.25
C SER A 336 -7.25 10.98 -14.57
N HIS A 337 -6.55 9.98 -14.01
CA HIS A 337 -7.20 8.90 -13.26
C HIS A 337 -7.72 9.41 -11.92
N GLN A 338 -6.95 10.25 -11.22
CA GLN A 338 -7.39 10.91 -9.98
C GLN A 338 -8.67 11.72 -10.20
N ASP A 339 -8.73 12.52 -11.27
CA ASP A 339 -9.93 13.30 -11.63
C ASP A 339 -11.14 12.40 -11.95
N ALA A 340 -10.93 11.30 -12.68
CA ALA A 340 -12.00 10.35 -12.99
C ALA A 340 -12.52 9.61 -11.75
N ILE A 341 -11.62 9.21 -10.83
CA ILE A 341 -11.98 8.61 -9.53
C ILE A 341 -12.81 9.61 -8.73
N ALA A 342 -12.34 10.86 -8.60
CA ALA A 342 -13.06 11.90 -7.85
C ALA A 342 -14.46 12.16 -8.42
N LYS A 343 -14.61 12.21 -9.75
CA LYS A 343 -15.91 12.34 -10.42
C LYS A 343 -16.80 11.12 -10.21
N GLY A 344 -16.23 9.92 -10.27
CA GLY A 344 -16.95 8.67 -10.00
C GLY A 344 -17.50 8.62 -8.57
N MET A 345 -16.69 9.03 -7.59
CA MET A 345 -17.10 9.14 -6.18
C MET A 345 -18.24 10.15 -6.00
N ALA A 346 -18.08 11.37 -6.53
CA ALA A 346 -19.10 12.41 -6.45
C ALA A 346 -20.42 11.98 -7.12
N TRP A 347 -20.35 11.28 -8.26
CA TRP A 347 -21.53 10.74 -8.95
C TRP A 347 -22.27 9.71 -8.10
N ARG A 348 -21.54 8.79 -7.45
CA ARG A 348 -22.15 7.79 -6.54
C ARG A 348 -22.86 8.45 -5.38
N GLU A 349 -22.26 9.48 -4.78
CA GLU A 349 -22.86 10.23 -3.67
C GLU A 349 -24.12 10.99 -4.12
N GLU A 350 -24.05 11.72 -5.25
CA GLU A 350 -25.18 12.48 -5.80
C GLU A 350 -26.36 11.56 -6.17
N LYS A 351 -26.07 10.43 -6.83
CA LYS A 351 -27.08 9.48 -7.30
C LYS A 351 -27.49 8.44 -6.25
N LYS A 352 -26.82 8.40 -5.09
CA LYS A 352 -27.02 7.41 -4.01
C LYS A 352 -26.97 5.97 -4.53
N LEU A 353 -25.93 5.66 -5.31
CA LEU A 353 -25.77 4.33 -5.90
C LEU A 353 -25.32 3.33 -4.83
N ASN A 354 -26.02 2.20 -4.75
CA ASN A 354 -25.62 1.08 -3.90
C ASN A 354 -24.51 0.23 -4.55
N THR A 355 -24.35 0.30 -5.87
CA THR A 355 -23.32 -0.44 -6.59
C THR A 355 -22.02 0.36 -6.69
N TRP A 356 -20.89 -0.35 -6.69
CA TRP A 356 -19.59 0.24 -6.95
C TRP A 356 -19.41 0.50 -8.45
N THR A 357 -19.15 1.76 -8.83
CA THR A 357 -19.05 2.18 -10.23
C THR A 357 -17.92 3.19 -10.48
N VAL A 358 -16.91 3.21 -9.60
CA VAL A 358 -15.85 4.22 -9.65
C VAL A 358 -14.81 3.81 -10.69
N PRO A 359 -14.45 4.69 -11.65
CA PRO A 359 -13.43 4.38 -12.64
C PRO A 359 -12.09 3.99 -12.01
N TYR A 360 -11.37 3.04 -12.63
CA TYR A 360 -10.03 2.59 -12.26
C TYR A 360 -9.88 1.83 -10.93
N LEU A 361 -10.92 1.77 -10.10
CA LEU A 361 -10.93 1.00 -8.86
C LEU A 361 -11.89 -0.18 -9.02
N PRO A 362 -11.42 -1.44 -8.99
CA PRO A 362 -12.28 -2.60 -9.20
C PRO A 362 -13.27 -2.83 -8.04
N ILE A 363 -12.88 -2.46 -6.82
CA ILE A 363 -13.68 -2.55 -5.60
C ILE A 363 -13.55 -1.27 -4.79
N ASP A 364 -14.43 -1.08 -3.80
CA ASP A 364 -14.27 -0.03 -2.79
C ASP A 364 -13.08 -0.39 -1.88
N PRO A 365 -12.00 0.41 -1.79
CA PRO A 365 -10.86 0.09 -0.93
C PRO A 365 -11.25 -0.03 0.55
N VAL A 366 -12.32 0.63 0.99
CA VAL A 366 -12.78 0.58 2.39
C VAL A 366 -13.33 -0.80 2.75
N ASP A 367 -13.86 -1.55 1.78
CA ASP A 367 -14.38 -2.91 2.00
C ASP A 367 -13.28 -3.87 2.49
N VAL A 368 -12.01 -3.57 2.21
CA VAL A 368 -10.83 -4.35 2.62
C VAL A 368 -9.94 -3.60 3.62
N GLY A 369 -10.48 -2.58 4.28
CA GLY A 369 -9.80 -1.85 5.36
C GLY A 369 -8.75 -0.85 4.89
N ARG A 370 -8.77 -0.45 3.61
CA ARG A 370 -7.87 0.57 3.03
C ARG A 370 -8.54 1.95 3.05
N THR A 371 -7.76 3.02 2.89
CA THR A 371 -8.26 4.40 2.98
C THR A 371 -7.95 5.21 1.73
N TYR A 372 -8.91 6.03 1.29
CA TYR A 372 -8.79 6.82 0.05
C TYR A 372 -7.62 7.80 0.07
N ASP A 373 -7.46 8.57 1.15
CA ASP A 373 -6.53 9.70 1.17
C ASP A 373 -5.06 9.29 1.21
N SER A 374 -4.72 8.12 1.76
CA SER A 374 -3.35 7.60 1.79
C SER A 374 -3.06 6.49 0.79
N ASP A 375 -4.07 5.69 0.39
CA ASP A 375 -3.85 4.57 -0.52
C ASP A 375 -4.20 4.86 -1.99
N VAL A 376 -5.09 5.82 -2.25
CA VAL A 376 -5.60 6.09 -3.61
C VAL A 376 -4.93 7.29 -4.25
N ILE A 377 -4.81 8.41 -3.53
CA ILE A 377 -4.28 9.65 -4.08
C ILE A 377 -2.82 9.86 -3.66
N ARG A 378 -1.90 9.64 -4.59
CA ARG A 378 -0.47 9.87 -4.41
C ARG A 378 -0.01 11.06 -5.25
N ILE A 379 0.68 12.03 -4.64
CA ILE A 379 1.14 13.24 -5.34
C ILE A 379 2.59 13.09 -5.78
N ASN A 380 2.81 13.02 -7.09
CA ASN A 380 4.13 13.11 -7.72
C ASN A 380 4.10 14.08 -8.91
N SER A 381 5.22 14.17 -9.64
CA SER A 381 5.38 14.96 -10.88
C SER A 381 4.26 14.79 -11.92
N GLN A 382 3.56 13.65 -11.92
CA GLN A 382 2.48 13.32 -12.86
C GLN A 382 1.07 13.62 -12.34
N SER A 383 0.94 14.10 -11.10
CA SER A 383 -0.37 14.35 -10.47
C SER A 383 -1.13 15.52 -11.12
N GLY A 384 -2.46 15.47 -11.07
CA GLY A 384 -3.33 16.43 -11.76
C GLY A 384 -3.69 17.63 -10.90
N LYS A 385 -4.20 18.71 -11.53
CA LYS A 385 -4.75 19.89 -10.82
C LYS A 385 -5.84 19.50 -9.80
N GLY A 386 -6.62 18.46 -10.12
CA GLY A 386 -7.69 17.92 -9.27
C GLY A 386 -7.19 17.24 -7.99
N GLY A 387 -6.08 16.49 -8.05
CA GLY A 387 -5.55 15.75 -6.89
C GLY A 387 -5.10 16.65 -5.75
N ILE A 388 -4.42 17.76 -6.08
CA ILE A 388 -3.93 18.73 -5.09
C ILE A 388 -5.09 19.45 -4.39
N SER A 389 -6.09 19.89 -5.18
CA SER A 389 -7.26 20.57 -4.63
C SER A 389 -8.10 19.64 -3.74
N TYR A 390 -8.19 18.36 -4.10
CA TYR A 390 -8.86 17.35 -3.29
C TYR A 390 -8.16 17.15 -1.94
N ILE A 391 -6.83 17.02 -1.94
CA ILE A 391 -6.04 16.84 -0.71
C ILE A 391 -6.16 18.06 0.23
N LEU A 392 -6.03 19.27 -0.30
CA LEU A 392 -6.23 20.49 0.50
C LEU A 392 -7.63 20.56 1.11
N LYS A 393 -8.65 20.12 0.36
CA LYS A 393 -10.04 20.11 0.84
C LYS A 393 -10.29 19.04 1.89
N GLN A 394 -9.90 17.79 1.66
CA GLN A 394 -10.20 16.69 2.59
C GLN A 394 -9.35 16.76 3.86
N ASN A 395 -8.04 16.98 3.73
CA ASN A 395 -7.12 16.89 4.86
C ASN A 395 -7.07 18.19 5.68
N PHE A 396 -7.36 19.34 5.06
CA PHE A 396 -7.18 20.66 5.69
C PHE A 396 -8.41 21.58 5.58
N SER A 397 -9.52 21.13 5.01
CA SER A 397 -10.74 21.95 4.78
C SER A 397 -10.51 23.20 3.91
N ILE A 398 -9.44 23.21 3.11
CA ILE A 398 -9.08 24.31 2.20
C ILE A 398 -9.70 24.07 0.83
N SER A 399 -10.74 24.83 0.50
CA SER A 399 -11.39 24.80 -0.81
C SER A 399 -10.77 25.84 -1.75
N VAL A 400 -9.79 25.43 -2.54
CA VAL A 400 -9.10 26.33 -3.49
C VAL A 400 -10.07 26.79 -4.61
N PRO A 401 -10.19 28.12 -4.85
CA PRO A 401 -11.00 28.68 -5.94
C PRO A 401 -10.66 28.08 -7.30
N GLU A 402 -11.65 27.85 -8.16
CA GLU A 402 -11.46 27.16 -9.44
C GLU A 402 -10.37 27.82 -10.31
N LYS A 403 -10.37 29.15 -10.36
CA LYS A 403 -9.38 29.95 -11.12
C LYS A 403 -7.97 29.92 -10.51
N MET A 404 -7.83 29.56 -9.23
CA MET A 404 -6.56 29.48 -8.51
C MET A 404 -5.92 28.08 -8.60
N ARG A 405 -6.73 27.03 -8.86
CA ARG A 405 -6.27 25.62 -8.88
C ARG A 405 -5.11 25.36 -9.83
N GLU A 406 -5.06 26.07 -10.94
CA GLU A 406 -3.97 25.94 -11.91
C GLU A 406 -2.63 26.42 -11.33
N GLU A 407 -2.60 27.61 -10.72
CA GLU A 407 -1.39 28.18 -10.14
C GLU A 407 -0.88 27.33 -8.96
N VAL A 408 -1.77 26.97 -8.05
CA VAL A 408 -1.43 26.08 -6.92
C VAL A 408 -0.94 24.73 -7.42
N GLY A 409 -1.56 24.22 -8.48
CA GLY A 409 -1.14 23.00 -9.16
C GLY A 409 0.30 23.07 -9.66
N TYR A 410 0.69 24.18 -10.27
CA TYR A 410 2.07 24.38 -10.75
C TYR A 410 3.08 24.54 -9.61
N ALA A 411 2.75 25.29 -8.55
CA ALA A 411 3.64 25.49 -7.41
C ALA A 411 4.01 24.16 -6.72
N VAL A 412 3.02 23.30 -6.48
CA VAL A 412 3.24 21.98 -5.85
C VAL A 412 3.99 21.03 -6.79
N LYS A 413 3.68 21.05 -8.10
CA LYS A 413 4.39 20.24 -9.09
C LYS A 413 5.87 20.59 -9.19
N GLN A 414 6.18 21.88 -9.22
CA GLN A 414 7.56 22.34 -9.33
C GLN A 414 8.41 21.78 -8.19
N VAL A 415 7.90 21.81 -6.96
CA VAL A 415 8.60 21.23 -5.80
C VAL A 415 8.74 19.71 -5.91
N SER A 416 7.70 18.99 -6.36
CA SER A 416 7.79 17.54 -6.58
C SER A 416 8.80 17.17 -7.67
N ASP A 417 8.85 17.96 -8.75
CA ASP A 417 9.78 17.78 -9.88
C ASP A 417 11.23 18.01 -9.45
N GLU A 418 11.50 19.08 -8.69
CA GLU A 418 12.83 19.43 -8.18
C GLU A 418 13.35 18.40 -7.17
N GLU A 419 12.48 17.89 -6.29
CA GLU A 419 12.85 16.94 -5.23
C GLU A 419 12.83 15.46 -5.68
N HIS A 420 12.30 15.18 -6.88
CA HIS A 420 12.10 13.84 -7.42
C HIS A 420 11.39 12.87 -6.46
N LYS A 421 10.41 13.37 -5.71
CA LYS A 421 9.72 12.63 -4.64
C LYS A 421 8.21 12.80 -4.67
N GLU A 422 7.54 11.81 -4.09
CA GLU A 422 6.14 11.93 -3.71
C GLU A 422 6.00 12.93 -2.55
N LEU A 423 5.03 13.83 -2.63
CA LEU A 423 4.75 14.81 -1.59
C LEU A 423 3.66 14.27 -0.65
N SER A 424 3.91 14.34 0.66
CA SER A 424 2.88 14.03 1.65
C SER A 424 1.80 15.12 1.68
N PRO A 425 0.56 14.82 2.14
CA PRO A 425 -0.47 15.84 2.33
C PRO A 425 0.00 17.05 3.16
N GLN A 426 0.79 16.79 4.21
CA GLN A 426 1.37 17.84 5.04
C GLN A 426 2.32 18.74 4.26
N TRP A 427 3.17 18.16 3.41
CA TRP A 427 4.11 18.95 2.62
C TRP A 427 3.41 19.78 1.54
N VAL A 428 2.33 19.25 0.96
CA VAL A 428 1.45 20.00 0.03
C VAL A 428 0.83 21.20 0.72
N TYR A 429 0.37 21.03 1.96
CA TYR A 429 -0.13 22.13 2.79
C TYR A 429 0.94 23.17 3.09
N GLU A 430 2.16 22.75 3.44
CA GLU A 430 3.30 23.66 3.67
C GLU A 430 3.66 24.47 2.42
N ILE A 431 3.69 23.83 1.24
CA ILE A 431 3.91 24.53 -0.03
C ILE A 431 2.80 25.56 -0.27
N PHE A 432 1.54 25.20 0.01
CA PHE A 432 0.42 26.13 -0.12
C PHE A 432 0.54 27.31 0.86
N GLU A 433 0.83 27.06 2.14
CA GLU A 433 1.02 28.11 3.14
C GLU A 433 2.17 29.05 2.75
N ASP A 434 3.33 28.52 2.40
CA ASP A 434 4.52 29.32 2.08
C ASP A 434 4.29 30.23 0.87
N ASN A 435 3.59 29.74 -0.16
CA ASN A 435 3.37 30.49 -1.40
C ASN A 435 2.14 31.40 -1.37
N TYR A 436 1.13 31.08 -0.56
CA TYR A 436 -0.18 31.76 -0.64
C TYR A 436 -0.66 32.37 0.66
N ILE A 437 -0.07 32.04 1.81
CA ILE A 437 -0.44 32.63 3.11
C ILE A 437 0.74 33.41 3.71
N HIS A 438 1.96 32.89 3.66
CA HIS A 438 3.12 33.48 4.33
C HIS A 438 4.01 34.32 3.40
N TYR A 439 3.68 34.41 2.11
CA TYR A 439 4.44 35.19 1.14
C TYR A 439 4.22 36.70 1.29
N THR A 440 4.94 37.32 2.23
CA THR A 440 4.93 38.78 2.47
C THR A 440 6.35 39.36 2.60
N PRO A 441 7.24 39.20 1.60
CA PRO A 441 8.63 39.61 1.72
C PRO A 441 8.84 41.13 1.77
N TYR A 442 7.94 41.92 1.21
CA TYR A 442 8.13 43.36 1.03
C TYR A 442 7.37 44.18 2.07
N PHE A 443 6.08 43.88 2.25
CA PHE A 443 5.24 44.64 3.18
C PHE A 443 4.18 43.80 3.85
N GLN A 444 3.71 44.31 4.99
CA GLN A 444 2.56 43.81 5.74
C GLN A 444 1.68 44.97 6.21
N ILE A 445 0.41 44.67 6.53
CA ILE A 445 -0.47 45.60 7.23
C ILE A 445 -0.57 45.12 8.67
N SER A 446 -0.01 45.90 9.59
CA SER A 446 0.07 45.53 11.02
C SER A 446 -1.15 45.95 11.82
N GLU A 447 -1.83 47.00 11.37
CA GLU A 447 -3.01 47.56 12.04
C GLU A 447 -3.92 48.22 11.00
N CYS A 448 -5.23 48.09 11.17
CA CYS A 448 -6.22 48.75 10.33
C CYS A 448 -7.43 49.19 11.16
N HIS A 449 -7.90 50.42 10.92
CA HIS A 449 -9.10 50.99 11.53
C HIS A 449 -10.08 51.40 10.43
N PHE A 450 -11.36 51.14 10.66
CA PHE A 450 -12.42 51.47 9.70
C PHE A 450 -13.39 52.47 10.31
N ARG A 451 -13.71 53.52 9.55
CA ARG A 451 -14.75 54.49 9.86
C ARG A 451 -15.76 54.55 8.72
N GLN A 452 -17.03 54.56 9.07
CA GLN A 452 -18.11 54.70 8.11
C GLN A 452 -18.51 56.17 8.01
N ASP A 453 -18.22 56.79 6.86
CA ASP A 453 -18.46 58.22 6.59
C ASP A 453 -18.60 58.42 5.06
N ASP A 454 -19.84 58.44 4.56
CA ASP A 454 -20.19 58.48 3.12
C ASP A 454 -19.37 57.50 2.24
N GLY A 455 -19.21 56.26 2.74
CA GLY A 455 -18.29 55.24 2.24
C GLY A 455 -17.61 54.51 3.40
N ILE A 456 -16.62 53.67 3.10
CA ILE A 456 -15.71 53.12 4.13
C ILE A 456 -14.36 53.79 4.01
N MET A 457 -13.99 54.56 5.04
CA MET A 457 -12.65 55.08 5.24
C MET A 457 -11.83 54.03 5.99
N ALA A 458 -10.70 53.62 5.43
CA ALA A 458 -9.75 52.73 6.08
C ALA A 458 -8.45 53.48 6.37
N GLU A 459 -8.01 53.45 7.62
CA GLU A 459 -6.67 53.88 8.03
C GLU A 459 -5.83 52.61 8.26
N ALA A 460 -4.79 52.41 7.47
CA ALA A 460 -3.94 51.22 7.51
C ALA A 460 -2.49 51.58 7.86
N THR A 461 -1.89 50.85 8.79
CA THR A 461 -0.45 50.93 9.09
C THR A 461 0.30 49.94 8.21
N ILE A 462 0.85 50.44 7.11
CA ILE A 462 1.69 49.68 6.18
C ILE A 462 3.11 49.63 6.76
N GLN A 463 3.61 48.42 6.97
CA GLN A 463 4.99 48.15 7.34
C GLN A 463 5.75 47.69 6.11
N TYR A 464 6.70 48.50 5.63
CA TYR A 464 7.59 48.20 4.51
C TYR A 464 9.04 48.21 5.02
N GLY A 465 9.68 47.04 5.07
CA GLY A 465 10.92 46.85 5.81
C GLY A 465 10.76 47.22 7.31
N GLU A 466 11.63 48.10 7.81
CA GLU A 466 11.53 48.63 9.19
C GLU A 466 10.61 49.86 9.31
N LYS A 467 10.16 50.43 8.19
CA LYS A 467 9.37 51.66 8.18
C LYS A 467 7.88 51.34 8.32
N LYS A 468 7.23 51.95 9.31
CA LYS A 468 5.77 51.98 9.43
C LYS A 468 5.23 53.30 8.93
N THR A 469 4.21 53.26 8.08
CA THR A 469 3.54 54.46 7.57
C THR A 469 2.04 54.26 7.63
N ILE A 470 1.35 55.26 8.18
CA ILE A 470 -0.12 55.29 8.27
C ILE A 470 -0.62 55.92 6.98
N VAL A 471 -1.57 55.25 6.33
CA VAL A 471 -2.18 55.69 5.07
C VAL A 471 -3.68 55.51 5.19
N ASP A 472 -4.42 56.55 4.83
CA ASP A 472 -5.87 56.53 4.79
C ASP A 472 -6.40 56.65 3.35
N ALA A 473 -7.48 55.92 3.05
CA ALA A 473 -8.19 56.01 1.79
C ALA A 473 -9.65 55.61 1.97
N ASN A 474 -10.51 56.15 1.10
CA ASN A 474 -11.91 55.74 0.99
C ASN A 474 -12.08 54.60 -0.02
N GLY A 475 -13.08 53.77 0.22
CA GLY A 475 -13.52 52.73 -0.71
C GLY A 475 -14.99 52.37 -0.51
N ASN A 476 -15.53 51.59 -1.44
CA ASN A 476 -16.93 51.15 -1.42
C ASN A 476 -17.16 49.99 -0.42
N GLY A 477 -16.08 49.43 0.13
CA GLY A 477 -16.09 48.36 1.12
C GLY A 477 -14.77 48.32 1.89
N ARG A 478 -14.67 47.50 2.95
CA ARG A 478 -13.48 47.43 3.81
C ARG A 478 -12.24 46.97 3.02
N LEU A 479 -12.38 45.92 2.22
CA LEU A 479 -11.29 45.40 1.39
C LEU A 479 -10.89 46.40 0.29
N ASP A 480 -11.86 47.07 -0.33
CA ASP A 480 -11.62 48.08 -1.37
C ASP A 480 -10.89 49.32 -0.81
N ALA A 481 -11.29 49.79 0.38
CA ALA A 481 -10.62 50.88 1.07
C ALA A 481 -9.15 50.54 1.39
N ILE A 482 -8.88 49.32 1.86
CA ILE A 482 -7.50 48.82 2.05
C ILE A 482 -6.76 48.66 0.71
N SER A 483 -7.44 48.22 -0.35
CA SER A 483 -6.82 48.17 -1.68
C SER A 483 -6.37 49.55 -2.14
N ASN A 484 -7.20 50.59 -1.91
CA ASN A 484 -6.88 51.96 -2.25
C ASN A 484 -5.73 52.53 -1.41
N THR A 485 -5.64 52.21 -0.10
CA THR A 485 -4.47 52.63 0.71
C THR A 485 -3.17 52.03 0.18
N ILE A 486 -3.18 50.74 -0.19
CA ILE A 486 -2.02 50.06 -0.79
C ILE A 486 -1.63 50.68 -2.14
N LYS A 487 -2.62 50.90 -3.03
CA LYS A 487 -2.39 51.51 -4.36
C LYS A 487 -1.79 52.91 -4.23
N GLN A 488 -2.33 53.73 -3.34
CA GLN A 488 -1.85 55.08 -3.09
C GLN A 488 -0.44 55.09 -2.51
N TYR A 489 -0.14 54.22 -1.55
CA TYR A 489 1.17 54.17 -0.90
C TYR A 489 2.29 53.76 -1.85
N PHE A 490 2.07 52.70 -2.63
CA PHE A 490 3.10 52.17 -3.53
C PHE A 490 3.06 52.79 -4.94
N GLY A 491 2.04 53.59 -5.27
CA GLY A 491 1.87 54.14 -6.62
C GLY A 491 1.60 53.08 -7.68
N ILE A 492 0.93 51.99 -7.30
CA ILE A 492 0.61 50.85 -8.17
C ILE A 492 -0.87 50.82 -8.55
N THR A 493 -1.20 50.12 -9.64
CA THR A 493 -2.58 49.93 -10.09
C THR A 493 -2.85 48.44 -10.27
N TYR A 494 -4.02 47.96 -9.86
CA TYR A 494 -4.46 46.58 -10.10
C TYR A 494 -5.97 46.49 -9.91
N GLU A 495 -6.60 45.48 -10.48
CA GLU A 495 -8.03 45.21 -10.35
C GLU A 495 -8.26 43.99 -9.45
N LEU A 496 -9.19 44.11 -8.50
CA LEU A 496 -9.66 42.96 -7.71
C LEU A 496 -10.54 42.09 -8.62
N SER A 497 -10.04 40.91 -9.00
CA SER A 497 -10.67 40.05 -10.02
C SER A 497 -11.46 38.90 -9.43
N THR A 498 -11.08 38.40 -8.25
CA THR A 498 -11.81 37.34 -7.55
C THR A 498 -11.72 37.52 -6.05
N TYR A 499 -12.83 37.25 -5.37
CA TYR A 499 -12.92 37.14 -3.91
C TYR A 499 -13.77 35.93 -3.57
N GLU A 500 -13.22 35.00 -2.80
CA GLU A 500 -13.94 33.84 -2.25
C GLU A 500 -13.57 33.68 -0.78
N GLU A 501 -14.53 33.23 0.03
CA GLU A 501 -14.32 32.96 1.45
C GLU A 501 -15.11 31.74 1.92
N HIS A 502 -14.58 31.03 2.91
CA HIS A 502 -15.31 29.97 3.61
C HIS A 502 -14.76 29.75 5.03
N ALA A 503 -15.55 29.09 5.88
CA ALA A 503 -15.11 28.69 7.21
C ALA A 503 -14.35 27.35 7.16
N LEU A 504 -13.23 27.24 7.88
CA LEU A 504 -12.44 26.00 7.97
C LEU A 504 -13.06 24.96 8.93
N SER A 505 -13.89 25.39 9.88
CA SER A 505 -14.53 24.52 10.87
C SER A 505 -15.90 25.05 11.29
N HIS A 506 -16.71 24.23 11.95
CA HIS A 506 -18.01 24.63 12.48
C HIS A 506 -17.90 25.17 13.92
N GLY A 507 -18.45 26.36 14.18
CA GLY A 507 -18.55 26.96 15.52
C GLY A 507 -18.26 28.47 15.53
N SER A 508 -18.54 29.15 16.64
CA SER A 508 -18.34 30.60 16.80
C SER A 508 -16.86 31.03 16.92
N SER A 509 -15.94 30.08 17.05
CA SER A 509 -14.47 30.28 17.07
C SER A 509 -13.80 29.72 15.81
N SER A 510 -14.55 29.57 14.71
CA SER A 510 -14.00 29.04 13.45
C SER A 510 -13.08 30.05 12.78
N LYS A 511 -11.92 29.61 12.30
CA LYS A 511 -11.07 30.43 11.42
C LYS A 511 -11.73 30.55 10.03
N ALA A 512 -11.75 31.77 9.51
CA ALA A 512 -12.14 32.08 8.15
C ALA A 512 -10.93 31.95 7.22
N MET A 513 -11.17 31.40 6.03
CA MET A 513 -10.21 31.37 4.92
C MET A 513 -10.72 32.31 3.83
N ALA A 514 -9.92 33.28 3.44
CA ALA A 514 -10.23 34.21 2.36
C ALA A 514 -9.21 34.05 1.22
N TYR A 515 -9.68 34.21 -0.02
CA TYR A 515 -8.86 34.17 -1.23
C TYR A 515 -9.09 35.43 -2.03
N VAL A 516 -7.99 36.11 -2.38
CA VAL A 516 -8.02 37.34 -3.17
C VAL A 516 -7.19 37.13 -4.43
N GLY A 517 -7.84 37.30 -5.58
CA GLY A 517 -7.21 37.38 -6.89
C GLY A 517 -7.14 38.83 -7.34
N ILE A 518 -5.97 39.30 -7.74
CA ILE A 518 -5.78 40.61 -8.37
C ILE A 518 -5.27 40.44 -9.80
N THR A 519 -5.66 41.33 -10.70
CA THR A 519 -5.17 41.39 -12.06
C THR A 519 -4.31 42.64 -12.25
N HIS A 520 -3.07 42.45 -12.69
CA HIS A 520 -2.12 43.50 -13.02
C HIS A 520 -1.44 43.17 -14.35
N ASP A 521 -1.44 44.11 -15.30
CA ASP A 521 -0.90 43.92 -16.66
C ASP A 521 -1.37 42.62 -17.36
N GLY A 522 -2.65 42.29 -17.17
CA GLY A 522 -3.27 41.09 -17.76
C GLY A 522 -2.87 39.75 -17.12
N LYS A 523 -2.04 39.76 -16.06
CA LYS A 523 -1.70 38.58 -15.26
C LYS A 523 -2.46 38.57 -13.95
N ASN A 524 -2.84 37.37 -13.50
CA ASN A 524 -3.49 37.17 -12.21
C ASN A 524 -2.45 36.81 -11.14
N TYR A 525 -2.66 37.36 -9.95
CA TYR A 525 -1.87 37.09 -8.75
C TYR A 525 -2.81 36.74 -7.61
N TRP A 526 -2.48 35.68 -6.87
CA TRP A 526 -3.33 35.17 -5.81
C TRP A 526 -2.66 35.23 -4.45
N GLY A 527 -3.46 35.59 -3.46
CA GLY A 527 -3.12 35.45 -2.05
C GLY A 527 -4.30 34.85 -1.28
N ALA A 528 -3.97 34.24 -0.17
CA ALA A 528 -4.91 33.62 0.74
C ALA A 528 -4.61 34.08 2.17
N GLY A 529 -5.64 34.18 3.01
CA GLY A 529 -5.50 34.64 4.38
C GLY A 529 -6.38 33.84 5.32
N MET A 530 -5.83 33.53 6.48
CA MET A 530 -6.47 32.71 7.50
C MET A 530 -6.46 33.46 8.84
N ASP A 531 -7.63 33.80 9.34
CA ASP A 531 -7.79 34.52 10.62
C ASP A 531 -9.16 34.20 11.24
N GLU A 532 -9.33 34.42 12.55
CA GLU A 532 -10.64 34.35 13.20
C GLU A 532 -11.55 35.50 12.76
N ASP A 533 -10.97 36.63 12.35
CA ASP A 533 -11.66 37.76 11.77
C ASP A 533 -11.63 37.70 10.23
N ILE A 534 -12.81 37.59 9.62
CA ILE A 534 -13.03 37.54 8.17
C ILE A 534 -12.36 38.72 7.46
N ILE A 535 -12.36 39.91 8.07
CA ILE A 535 -11.75 41.10 7.48
C ILE A 535 -10.24 41.01 7.53
N LYS A 536 -9.66 40.54 8.64
CA LYS A 536 -8.21 40.33 8.71
C LYS A 536 -7.74 39.27 7.72
N ALA A 537 -8.47 38.17 7.60
CA ALA A 537 -8.21 37.13 6.60
C ALA A 537 -8.21 37.73 5.17
N SER A 538 -9.20 38.56 4.86
CA SER A 538 -9.31 39.23 3.56
C SER A 538 -8.18 40.22 3.28
N ILE A 539 -7.82 41.04 4.27
CA ILE A 539 -6.70 41.99 4.16
C ILE A 539 -5.39 41.24 3.96
N HIS A 540 -5.16 40.18 4.72
CA HIS A 540 -3.97 39.36 4.62
C HIS A 540 -3.86 38.70 3.24
N ALA A 541 -4.95 38.14 2.72
CA ALA A 541 -5.01 37.58 1.38
C ALA A 541 -4.64 38.63 0.30
N LEU A 542 -5.15 39.86 0.43
CA LEU A 542 -4.80 40.95 -0.49
C LEU A 542 -3.33 41.36 -0.37
N VAL A 543 -2.79 41.44 0.85
CA VAL A 543 -1.37 41.75 1.09
C VAL A 543 -0.48 40.72 0.41
N VAL A 544 -0.78 39.42 0.54
CA VAL A 544 -0.03 38.35 -0.12
C VAL A 544 -0.10 38.50 -1.65
N ALA A 545 -1.30 38.74 -2.20
CA ALA A 545 -1.48 38.91 -3.65
C ALA A 545 -0.64 40.09 -4.19
N VAL A 546 -0.64 41.23 -3.49
CA VAL A 546 0.10 42.43 -3.90
C VAL A 546 1.61 42.26 -3.73
N ASN A 547 2.08 41.53 -2.70
CA ASN A 547 3.50 41.22 -2.51
C ASN A 547 4.10 40.42 -3.69
N LYS A 548 3.27 39.79 -4.53
CA LYS A 548 3.72 39.06 -5.74
C LYS A 548 3.85 39.94 -6.98
N LEU A 549 3.50 41.24 -6.91
CA LEU A 549 3.61 42.13 -8.06
C LEU A 549 5.07 42.47 -8.40
N PRO A 550 5.44 42.53 -9.68
CA PRO A 550 6.78 42.94 -10.12
C PRO A 550 7.20 44.32 -9.60
N GLU A 551 6.25 45.22 -9.39
CA GLU A 551 6.48 46.59 -8.90
C GLU A 551 7.02 46.58 -7.48
N MET A 552 6.65 45.58 -6.67
CA MET A 552 7.20 45.39 -5.32
C MET A 552 8.65 44.88 -5.38
N THR A 553 9.05 44.24 -6.49
CA THR A 553 10.41 43.74 -6.71
C THR A 553 11.38 44.81 -7.24
N LYS A 554 10.88 45.96 -7.75
CA LYS A 554 11.69 46.98 -8.44
C LYS A 554 12.46 47.95 -7.53
N ASP A 555 12.15 48.02 -6.24
CA ASP A 555 12.76 49.00 -5.31
C ASP A 555 13.97 48.44 -4.51
N ASP A 556 14.42 47.23 -4.83
CA ASP A 556 15.61 46.61 -4.22
C ASP A 556 16.78 46.59 -5.23
N ASN A 557 17.67 47.58 -5.11
CA ASN A 557 19.01 47.46 -5.67
C ASN A 557 19.75 46.33 -4.91
N HIS A 558 19.64 45.11 -5.47
CA HIS A 558 20.33 43.85 -5.15
C HIS A 558 19.92 43.14 -3.85
N GLN A 559 18.83 42.35 -3.89
CA GLN A 559 19.01 40.96 -3.50
C GLN A 559 19.72 40.28 -4.66
N ASP A 560 21.03 40.16 -4.51
CA ASP A 560 21.89 39.46 -5.44
C ASP A 560 21.33 38.04 -5.61
N ASP A 561 20.69 37.72 -6.73
CA ASP A 561 20.12 36.39 -7.01
C ASP A 561 21.12 35.27 -6.69
N ARG A 562 22.40 35.60 -6.84
CA ARG A 562 23.53 34.75 -6.46
C ARG A 562 23.67 34.56 -4.95
N LEU A 563 23.50 35.60 -4.13
CA LEU A 563 23.47 35.47 -2.67
C LEU A 563 22.25 34.64 -2.22
N VAL A 564 21.07 34.91 -2.77
CA VAL A 564 19.86 34.14 -2.44
C VAL A 564 20.06 32.67 -2.79
N SER A 565 20.59 32.38 -3.98
CA SER A 565 20.93 31.01 -4.41
C SER A 565 21.97 30.36 -3.48
N MET A 566 23.01 31.10 -3.06
CA MET A 566 24.02 30.62 -2.12
C MET A 566 23.45 30.33 -0.73
N LEU A 567 22.56 31.18 -0.21
CA LEU A 567 21.91 30.98 1.08
C LEU A 567 20.91 29.82 1.02
N ASN A 568 20.15 29.68 -0.07
CA ASN A 568 19.26 28.54 -0.29
C ASN A 568 20.04 27.23 -0.37
N TYR A 569 21.17 27.21 -1.07
CA TYR A 569 22.04 26.03 -1.11
C TYR A 569 22.55 25.63 0.29
N ILE A 570 22.91 26.60 1.13
CA ILE A 570 23.24 26.35 2.55
C ILE A 570 22.05 25.80 3.32
N GLN A 571 20.83 26.28 3.06
CA GLN A 571 19.61 25.82 3.73
C GLN A 571 19.21 24.39 3.34
N THR A 572 19.37 24.01 2.08
CA THR A 572 19.08 22.66 1.58
C THR A 572 20.13 21.65 2.05
N ASN A 573 21.41 22.03 2.02
CA ASN A 573 22.54 21.12 2.27
C ASN A 573 23.17 21.29 3.66
N TYR A 574 22.49 21.93 4.60
CA TYR A 574 23.02 22.36 5.90
C TYR A 574 23.74 21.27 6.71
N GLN A 575 23.42 19.99 6.53
CA GLN A 575 24.05 18.88 7.26
C GLN A 575 25.50 18.63 6.83
N THR A 576 25.81 18.79 5.54
CA THR A 576 27.10 18.39 4.95
C THR A 576 27.79 19.51 4.16
N VAL A 577 27.14 20.66 3.97
CA VAL A 577 27.66 21.75 3.15
C VAL A 577 29.04 22.22 3.60
N THR A 578 29.95 22.32 2.63
CA THR A 578 31.28 22.90 2.78
C THR A 578 31.48 24.04 1.78
N LEU A 579 32.51 24.87 2.00
CA LEU A 579 32.89 25.90 1.02
C LEU A 579 33.33 25.28 -0.31
N GLU A 580 33.97 24.11 -0.28
CA GLU A 580 34.38 23.36 -1.47
C GLU A 580 33.16 22.96 -2.32
N ASN A 581 32.12 22.39 -1.70
CA ASN A 581 30.88 22.03 -2.43
C ASN A 581 30.19 23.25 -3.03
N MET A 582 30.18 24.38 -2.31
CA MET A 582 29.65 25.62 -2.85
C MET A 582 30.51 26.19 -3.98
N ALA A 583 31.84 26.10 -3.85
CA ALA A 583 32.78 26.56 -4.88
C ALA A 583 32.56 25.82 -6.20
N GLU A 584 32.38 24.50 -6.12
CA GLU A 584 32.04 23.65 -7.26
C GLU A 584 30.68 24.00 -7.85
N GLN A 585 29.63 24.09 -7.02
CA GLN A 585 28.25 24.37 -7.47
C GLN A 585 28.09 25.72 -8.15
N PHE A 586 28.76 26.76 -7.65
CA PHE A 586 28.63 28.12 -8.15
C PHE A 586 29.76 28.50 -9.13
N HIS A 587 30.67 27.58 -9.45
CA HIS A 587 31.84 27.79 -10.31
C HIS A 587 32.71 28.99 -9.86
N LEU A 588 32.94 29.11 -8.56
CA LEU A 588 33.70 30.20 -7.94
C LEU A 588 34.78 29.63 -7.02
N SER A 589 35.77 30.45 -6.65
CA SER A 589 36.77 30.03 -5.66
C SER A 589 36.23 30.13 -4.23
N GLU A 590 36.64 29.23 -3.34
CA GLU A 590 36.26 29.27 -1.92
C GLU A 590 36.56 30.62 -1.24
N PRO A 591 37.72 31.27 -1.47
CA PRO A 591 38.00 32.58 -0.88
C PRO A 591 37.05 33.66 -1.38
N TYR A 592 36.63 33.57 -2.64
CA TYR A 592 35.66 34.51 -3.21
C TYR A 592 34.28 34.30 -2.58
N ILE A 593 33.77 33.07 -2.50
CA ILE A 593 32.47 32.77 -1.87
C ILE A 593 32.44 33.20 -0.42
N SER A 594 33.47 32.84 0.36
CA SER A 594 33.54 33.18 1.78
C SER A 594 33.55 34.70 2.01
N LYS A 595 34.33 35.44 1.22
CA LYS A 595 34.35 36.90 1.24
C LYS A 595 33.02 37.49 0.79
N TYR A 596 32.46 36.97 -0.29
CA TYR A 596 31.24 37.47 -0.91
C TYR A 596 30.01 37.30 0.01
N ILE A 597 29.84 36.12 0.62
CA ILE A 597 28.79 35.87 1.61
C ILE A 597 28.96 36.83 2.79
N LYS A 598 30.19 37.00 3.30
CA LYS A 598 30.46 37.90 4.43
C LYS A 598 30.15 39.36 4.10
N ASP A 599 30.62 39.84 2.96
CA ASP A 599 30.47 41.23 2.52
C ASP A 599 29.00 41.56 2.23
N LYS A 600 28.22 40.60 1.72
CA LYS A 600 26.82 40.82 1.32
C LYS A 600 25.79 40.50 2.40
N SER A 601 26.03 39.53 3.26
CA SER A 601 25.07 39.10 4.30
C SER A 601 25.44 39.55 5.72
N GLY A 602 26.62 40.15 5.90
CA GLY A 602 27.15 40.54 7.20
C GLY A 602 27.59 39.36 8.09
N LYS A 603 27.41 38.11 7.65
CA LYS A 603 27.77 36.88 8.37
C LYS A 603 28.66 36.00 7.51
N THR A 604 29.57 35.29 8.16
CA THR A 604 30.42 34.29 7.49
C THR A 604 29.62 33.05 7.09
N PHE A 605 30.15 32.28 6.14
CA PHE A 605 29.58 30.98 5.74
C PHE A 605 29.30 30.07 6.97
N GLY A 606 30.28 29.95 7.87
CA GLY A 606 30.14 29.12 9.07
C GLY A 606 29.03 29.60 10.02
N GLU A 607 28.80 30.91 10.11
CA GLU A 607 27.72 31.48 10.91
C GLU A 607 26.34 31.19 10.31
N HIS A 608 26.20 31.23 8.98
CA HIS A 608 24.95 30.83 8.30
C HIS A 608 24.65 29.34 8.48
N VAL A 609 25.65 28.48 8.29
CA VAL A 609 25.51 27.03 8.51
C VAL A 609 25.11 26.76 9.96
N ALA A 610 25.82 27.35 10.93
CA ALA A 610 25.50 27.19 12.35
C ALA A 610 24.07 27.67 12.67
N HIS A 611 23.66 28.83 12.13
CA HIS A 611 22.32 29.37 12.35
C HIS A 611 21.22 28.46 11.79
N THR A 612 21.38 27.95 10.57
CA THR A 612 20.43 27.02 9.96
C THR A 612 20.32 25.72 10.74
N ARG A 613 21.44 25.14 11.17
CA ARG A 613 21.45 23.94 12.02
C ARG A 613 20.74 24.16 13.36
N MET A 614 20.97 25.31 14.00
CA MET A 614 20.31 25.69 15.25
C MET A 614 18.80 25.90 15.08
N LYS A 615 18.35 26.48 13.96
CA LYS A 615 16.91 26.61 13.64
C LYS A 615 16.25 25.24 13.48
N ARG A 616 16.89 24.30 12.77
CA ARG A 616 16.41 22.91 12.61
C ARG A 616 16.41 22.16 13.95
N ALA A 617 17.44 22.34 14.77
CA ALA A 617 17.51 21.74 16.10
C ALA A 617 16.38 22.24 17.01
N LYS A 618 16.05 23.53 16.97
CA LYS A 618 14.93 24.12 17.70
C LYS A 618 13.60 23.43 17.34
N THR A 619 13.35 23.19 16.06
CA THR A 619 12.15 22.48 15.58
C THR A 619 12.10 21.04 16.08
N LEU A 620 13.21 20.30 15.98
CA LEU A 620 13.30 18.91 16.43
C LEU A 620 13.16 18.78 17.96
N LEU A 621 13.63 19.78 18.71
CA LEU A 621 13.47 19.82 20.17
C LEU A 621 12.02 20.09 20.59
N LYS A 622 11.27 20.88 19.82
CA LYS A 622 9.87 21.25 20.08
C LYS A 622 8.91 20.10 19.75
N ASN A 623 9.06 19.49 18.57
CA ASN A 623 8.04 18.60 18.00
C ASN A 623 8.43 17.10 18.08
N GLY A 624 9.65 16.78 18.52
CA GLY A 624 10.20 15.43 18.45
C GLY A 624 10.44 14.76 19.81
N ASN A 625 10.47 13.42 19.81
CA ASN A 625 10.87 12.59 20.95
C ASN A 625 12.34 12.15 20.91
N MET A 626 13.10 12.58 19.89
CA MET A 626 14.53 12.24 19.76
C MET A 626 15.33 12.72 20.96
N THR A 627 16.38 12.00 21.36
CA THR A 627 17.30 12.49 22.40
C THR A 627 18.06 13.72 21.90
N VAL A 628 18.55 14.57 22.82
CA VAL A 628 19.37 15.75 22.46
C VAL A 628 20.61 15.34 21.65
N GLU A 629 21.18 14.18 21.97
CA GLU A 629 22.28 13.54 21.26
C GLU A 629 21.90 13.22 19.81
N ASN A 630 20.80 12.52 19.57
CA ASN A 630 20.35 12.20 18.20
C ASN A 630 20.00 13.45 17.39
N ILE A 631 19.45 14.48 18.03
CA ILE A 631 19.18 15.76 17.35
C ILE A 631 20.49 16.43 16.93
N SER A 632 21.53 16.38 17.76
CA SER A 632 22.83 16.96 17.41
C SER A 632 23.42 16.32 16.15
N TYR A 633 23.34 15.00 16.03
CA TYR A 633 23.79 14.28 14.83
C TYR A 633 22.91 14.59 13.62
N ALA A 634 21.58 14.58 13.80
CA ALA A 634 20.63 14.85 12.72
C ALA A 634 20.76 16.27 12.13
N VAL A 635 21.21 17.25 12.93
CA VAL A 635 21.47 18.61 12.43
C VAL A 635 22.93 18.84 12.01
N GLY A 636 23.74 17.79 11.87
CA GLY A 636 25.08 17.85 11.29
C GLY A 636 26.21 18.18 12.27
N TYR A 637 26.01 18.03 13.58
CA TYR A 637 27.10 18.12 14.57
C TYR A 637 27.67 16.73 14.86
N GLN A 638 28.99 16.58 14.77
CA GLN A 638 29.70 15.34 15.13
C GLN A 638 29.95 15.21 16.64
N ASN A 639 29.74 16.30 17.39
CA ASN A 639 30.03 16.38 18.82
C ASN A 639 28.89 17.10 19.56
N VAL A 640 28.26 16.36 20.48
CA VAL A 640 27.12 16.81 21.28
C VAL A 640 27.47 17.99 22.20
N GLU A 641 28.70 18.05 22.73
CA GLU A 641 29.18 19.14 23.58
C GLU A 641 29.31 20.44 22.78
N HIS A 642 29.82 20.36 21.55
CA HIS A 642 29.90 21.51 20.65
C HIS A 642 28.50 22.01 20.26
N PHE A 643 27.56 21.10 20.00
CA PHE A 643 26.17 21.40 19.75
C PHE A 643 25.52 22.12 20.95
N ASN A 644 25.65 21.56 22.15
CA ASN A 644 25.09 22.14 23.38
C ASN A 644 25.63 23.55 23.66
N ARG A 645 26.94 23.77 23.50
CA ARG A 645 27.56 25.08 23.68
C ARG A 645 27.06 26.09 22.64
N THR A 646 26.93 25.68 21.39
CA THR A 646 26.44 26.54 20.31
C THR A 646 24.98 26.89 20.51
N PHE A 647 24.15 25.90 20.86
CA PHE A 647 22.73 26.10 21.15
C PHE A 647 22.52 27.05 22.34
N LYS A 648 23.26 26.86 23.43
CA LYS A 648 23.22 27.76 24.59
C LYS A 648 23.68 29.17 24.25
N LYS A 649 24.68 29.32 23.38
CA LYS A 649 25.12 30.64 22.91
C LYS A 649 24.06 31.32 22.03
N THR A 650 23.32 30.56 21.23
CA THR A 650 22.33 31.09 20.28
C THR A 650 20.98 31.39 20.93
N PHE A 651 20.55 30.62 21.92
CA PHE A 651 19.21 30.72 22.52
C PHE A 651 19.22 31.00 24.02
N GLU A 652 20.39 31.27 24.60
CA GLU A 652 20.60 31.59 26.02
C GLU A 652 20.15 30.49 27.01
N MET A 653 19.82 29.29 26.52
CA MET A 653 19.39 28.14 27.31
C MET A 653 19.89 26.83 26.69
N THR A 654 19.97 25.76 27.49
CA THR A 654 20.38 24.44 26.95
C THR A 654 19.26 23.81 26.11
N PRO A 655 19.59 22.90 25.17
CA PRO A 655 18.58 22.16 24.41
C PRO A 655 17.52 21.46 25.28
N LEU A 656 17.95 20.94 26.44
CA LEU A 656 17.05 20.27 27.38
C LEU A 656 16.11 21.26 28.09
N GLN A 657 16.63 22.43 28.50
CA GLN A 657 15.80 23.51 29.05
C GLN A 657 14.78 23.99 28.03
N TYR A 658 15.21 24.20 26.78
CA TYR A 658 14.34 24.61 25.69
C TYR A 658 13.22 23.58 25.43
N ARG A 659 13.55 22.28 25.43
CA ARG A 659 12.55 21.21 25.28
C ARG A 659 11.50 21.21 26.38
N ASN A 660 11.92 21.36 27.64
CA ASN A 660 11.00 21.35 28.78
C ASN A 660 10.05 22.55 28.74
N LEU A 661 10.57 23.73 28.41
CA LEU A 661 9.75 24.95 28.20
C LEU A 661 8.78 24.85 27.00
N SER A 662 9.06 23.96 26.06
CA SER A 662 8.21 23.76 24.87
C SER A 662 7.07 22.75 25.09
N ARG A 663 7.09 22.03 26.22
CA ARG A 663 6.13 20.97 26.58
C ARG A 663 5.16 21.39 27.69
N GLU A 664 5.43 22.52 28.35
CA GLU A 664 4.44 23.31 29.10
C GLU A 664 3.64 24.19 28.13
#